data_AF-A0A660YPI1-F1
#
_entry.id   AF-A0A660YPI1-F1
#
_cell.length_a   1.000
_cell.length_b   1.000
_cell.length_c   1.000
_cell.angle_alpha   90.00
_cell.angle_beta   90.00
_cell.angle_gamma   90.00
#
_symmetry.space_group_name_H-M   'P 1'
#
loop_
_entity.id
_entity.type
_entity.pdbx_description
1 polymer ?
#
loop_
_entity_poly.entity_id
_entity_poly.type
_entity_poly.pdbx_seq_one_letter_code
_entity_poly.pdbx_strand_id
1 'polypeptide(L)'
;MSRKAGVKKLFFSSSACFLPGIYVITNYGGSKIENIEIGDYVLTHTGNFNKVLEVSDRKYKGIIKIIRIPGFPPIQCTEEHPFLLETGELIKAKDLNNNDRLIMPIPKLREDNSFINIEMAEKTKQYLQVINDKPENLMEYSKKYNIKYHNIYNWLRSDKFNRLIDPLTVEKIELDSDFGELIGFYLANGWVEKCRSNPRLLFSFGDIPEYKKRISLLLNKCFGIPYNRICTINMKNQKGFKLEVVSKTLYEFFSENFYDGLGTRAVNKLIPIYLMNSNKDFLRGLIKGYWLGDGNVYTTQSRTRISNSTVSLNLNCCIRMILNYLGIPVSLVIKSPESHNFQGRVIKGNYDVYQSYIVGKEAKDVFSDILNIEDIETITSKYIKVSENNFSLPIISIEDGFYDGSVYNMEVEGDNSYTVYGIAVHNCVYNQLNQKDTDNPITSEDSAYPAYPDSDYGFEKLISERLYLAYARNYCLNVKIARFHNIMGPEGAWGNGKEKSPAAICRKIAEVADGETIEIWGDGCQTRSYLYIDECLEGVRRLMNSDFSGPVNIGSDEMVSINKLVEIVKEIAGKPDIKIRHISGPLGVRGRNSDNKLIKEKLGWVPNYSLVEALKKLYPWIKEQVESGKEDCPWSN
;
A
#
# COMPACT_ATOMS: atom_id res chain seq x y z
N MET A 1 44.37 13.40 21.43
CA MET A 1 43.56 12.26 20.94
C MET A 1 42.09 12.60 21.14
N SER A 2 41.30 12.61 20.07
CA SER A 2 39.89 13.03 20.11
C SER A 2 38.97 11.89 20.56
N ARG A 3 38.05 12.19 21.49
CA ARG A 3 36.86 11.35 21.70
C ARG A 3 35.77 11.85 20.75
N LYS A 4 35.37 11.01 19.78
CA LYS A 4 34.19 11.29 18.95
C LYS A 4 32.96 11.34 19.86
N ALA A 5 32.22 12.45 19.84
CA ALA A 5 30.90 12.52 20.45
C ALA A 5 29.93 11.64 19.63
N GLY A 6 29.24 10.72 20.30
CA GLY A 6 28.19 9.94 19.67
C GLY A 6 26.96 10.81 19.40
N VAL A 7 26.48 10.81 18.17
CA VAL A 7 25.19 11.42 17.81
C VAL A 7 24.10 10.69 18.59
N LYS A 8 23.37 11.42 19.46
CA LYS A 8 22.19 10.89 20.13
C LYS A 8 21.06 10.76 19.10
N LYS A 9 20.43 9.58 19.02
CA LYS A 9 19.22 9.38 18.21
C LYS A 9 18.13 10.38 18.64
N LEU A 10 17.54 11.05 17.66
CA LEU A 10 16.26 11.74 17.81
C LEU A 10 15.16 10.71 18.08
N PHE A 11 14.19 11.06 18.92
CA PHE A 11 12.99 10.27 19.18
C PHE A 11 11.79 11.02 18.60
N PHE A 12 11.16 10.44 17.57
CA PHE A 12 9.90 10.91 16.99
C PHE A 12 8.71 10.29 17.73
N SER A 13 7.62 11.03 17.91
CA SER A 13 6.44 10.59 18.67
C SER A 13 5.19 11.39 18.26
N SER A 14 4.41 10.89 17.31
CA SER A 14 3.07 11.43 17.03
C SER A 14 2.10 11.16 18.18
N SER A 15 1.14 12.07 18.43
CA SER A 15 0.11 11.84 19.45
C SER A 15 -1.05 10.96 18.96
N ALA A 16 -1.38 11.07 17.67
CA ALA A 16 -2.34 10.19 17.02
C ALA A 16 -1.68 8.83 16.77
N CYS A 17 -2.32 7.78 17.28
CA CYS A 17 -1.85 6.40 17.15
C CYS A 17 -3.01 5.39 17.22
N PHE A 18 -2.78 4.20 16.68
CA PHE A 18 -3.66 3.03 16.81
C PHE A 18 -3.18 2.06 17.89
N LEU A 19 -4.09 1.23 18.37
CA LEU A 19 -3.74 0.08 19.22
C LEU A 19 -3.08 -1.04 18.41
N PRO A 20 -2.30 -1.94 19.05
CA PRO A 20 -1.79 -3.14 18.40
C PRO A 20 -2.93 -4.04 17.89
N GLY A 21 -2.70 -4.75 16.79
CA GLY A 21 -3.68 -5.61 16.13
C GLY A 21 -4.63 -4.91 15.16
N ILE A 22 -4.54 -3.58 15.01
CA ILE A 22 -5.15 -2.88 13.87
C ILE A 22 -4.45 -3.33 12.59
N TYR A 23 -5.20 -3.73 11.56
CA TYR A 23 -4.63 -4.18 10.29
C TYR A 23 -4.48 -3.04 9.30
N VAL A 24 -3.35 -2.99 8.63
CA VAL A 24 -3.02 -2.05 7.55
C VAL A 24 -2.89 -2.84 6.24
N ILE A 25 -3.42 -2.29 5.15
CA ILE A 25 -3.35 -2.92 3.83
C ILE A 25 -2.00 -2.56 3.20
N THR A 26 -1.19 -3.57 2.92
CA THR A 26 0.15 -3.46 2.33
C THR A 26 0.17 -4.03 0.91
N ASN A 27 1.23 -3.76 0.16
CA ASN A 27 1.45 -4.35 -1.16
C ASN A 27 1.60 -5.89 -1.14
N TYR A 28 1.89 -6.50 0.02
CA TYR A 28 2.02 -7.96 0.17
C TYR A 28 0.83 -8.63 0.90
N GLY A 29 -0.18 -7.86 1.34
CA GLY A 29 -1.37 -8.38 2.00
C GLY A 29 -1.87 -7.50 3.14
N GLY A 30 -2.15 -8.09 4.28
CA GLY A 30 -2.58 -7.38 5.48
C GLY A 30 -1.57 -7.59 6.59
N SER A 31 -0.91 -6.52 7.04
CA SER A 31 -0.03 -6.59 8.20
C SER A 31 -0.69 -5.96 9.42
N LYS A 32 -0.24 -6.33 10.62
CA LYS A 32 -0.61 -5.62 11.85
C LYS A 32 0.21 -4.34 11.93
N ILE A 33 -0.36 -3.26 12.46
CA ILE A 33 0.33 -1.97 12.54
C ILE A 33 1.66 -2.05 13.31
N GLU A 34 1.75 -2.90 14.34
CA GLU A 34 2.99 -3.15 15.09
C GLU A 34 4.07 -3.95 14.32
N ASN A 35 3.72 -4.50 13.16
CA ASN A 35 4.59 -5.30 12.29
C ASN A 35 4.92 -4.60 10.95
N ILE A 36 4.53 -3.33 10.78
CA ILE A 36 4.88 -2.56 9.58
C ILE A 36 6.34 -2.11 9.70
N GLU A 37 7.10 -2.23 8.62
CA GLU A 37 8.51 -1.84 8.56
C GLU A 37 8.75 -0.68 7.59
N ILE A 38 9.86 0.04 7.79
CA ILE A 38 10.28 1.12 6.87
C ILE A 38 10.60 0.50 5.50
N GLY A 39 9.98 1.04 4.45
CA GLY A 39 10.09 0.52 3.10
C GLY A 39 8.96 -0.41 2.65
N ASP A 40 8.05 -0.81 3.55
CA ASP A 40 6.76 -1.38 3.17
C ASP A 40 5.97 -0.38 2.30
N TYR A 41 5.03 -0.86 1.49
CA TYR A 41 4.11 0.01 0.76
C TYR A 41 2.70 -0.19 1.27
N VAL A 42 2.01 0.88 1.63
CA VAL A 42 0.66 0.86 2.23
C VAL A 42 -0.37 1.56 1.33
N LEU A 43 -1.61 1.08 1.37
CA LEU A 43 -2.71 1.65 0.58
C LEU A 43 -3.15 3.00 1.17
N THR A 44 -3.01 4.04 0.37
CA THR A 44 -3.35 5.44 0.65
C THR A 44 -4.81 5.77 0.33
N HIS A 45 -5.29 6.92 0.81
CA HIS A 45 -6.64 7.44 0.51
C HIS A 45 -6.88 7.69 -1.00
N THR A 46 -5.82 7.84 -1.80
CA THR A 46 -5.90 8.06 -3.26
C THR A 46 -6.06 6.76 -4.06
N GLY A 47 -6.06 5.60 -3.39
CA GLY A 47 -6.06 4.27 -4.00
C GLY A 47 -4.67 3.76 -4.40
N ASN A 48 -3.62 4.57 -4.25
CA ASN A 48 -2.24 4.18 -4.58
C ASN A 48 -1.56 3.48 -3.40
N PHE A 49 -0.53 2.68 -3.70
CA PHE A 49 0.40 2.13 -2.71
C PHE A 49 1.64 3.02 -2.61
N ASN A 50 1.84 3.66 -1.45
CA ASN A 50 2.96 4.57 -1.21
C ASN A 50 3.90 4.01 -0.13
N LYS A 51 5.18 4.38 -0.18
CA LYS A 51 6.22 3.83 0.68
C LYS A 51 6.11 4.36 2.11
N VAL A 52 6.23 3.48 3.10
CA VAL A 52 6.41 3.82 4.52
C VAL A 52 7.81 4.38 4.72
N LEU A 53 7.88 5.63 5.18
CA LEU A 53 9.12 6.36 5.41
C LEU A 53 9.64 6.18 6.84
N GLU A 54 8.74 6.22 7.81
CA GLU A 54 9.05 6.01 9.23
C GLU A 54 7.97 5.17 9.91
N VAL A 55 8.35 4.47 10.97
CA VAL A 55 7.42 3.75 11.87
C VAL A 55 7.71 4.16 13.30
N SER A 56 6.65 4.33 14.10
CA SER A 56 6.75 4.85 15.46
C SER A 56 5.85 4.07 16.41
N ASP A 57 6.37 3.81 17.61
CA ASP A 57 5.59 3.32 18.74
C ASP A 57 5.85 4.19 19.98
N ARG A 58 4.84 4.30 20.85
CA ARG A 58 4.99 4.98 22.13
C ARG A 58 4.09 4.37 23.19
N LYS A 59 4.43 4.59 24.46
CA LYS A 59 3.49 4.31 25.56
C LYS A 59 2.38 5.34 25.61
N TYR A 60 1.15 4.86 25.81
CA TYR A 60 -0.05 5.64 25.98
C TYR A 60 -0.85 5.13 27.17
N LYS A 61 -1.35 6.07 27.97
CA LYS A 61 -2.26 5.82 29.08
C LYS A 61 -3.35 6.89 29.07
N GLY A 62 -4.58 6.53 28.76
CA GLY A 62 -5.66 7.50 28.58
C GLY A 62 -6.89 6.93 27.89
N ILE A 63 -7.77 7.83 27.45
CA ILE A 63 -9.02 7.51 26.75
C ILE A 63 -8.71 7.14 25.29
N ILE A 64 -9.40 6.12 24.80
CA ILE A 64 -9.36 5.71 23.39
C ILE A 64 -10.76 5.76 22.81
N LYS A 65 -10.87 5.98 21.51
CA LYS A 65 -12.11 5.91 20.76
C LYS A 65 -12.20 4.57 20.06
N ILE A 66 -13.35 3.93 20.21
CA ILE A 66 -13.69 2.62 19.64
C ILE A 66 -14.80 2.89 18.61
N ILE A 67 -14.41 3.04 17.35
CA ILE A 67 -15.31 3.44 16.25
C ILE A 67 -15.81 2.17 15.56
N ARG A 68 -17.13 1.96 15.52
CA ARG A 68 -17.76 0.83 14.83
C ARG A 68 -18.33 1.27 13.48
N ILE A 69 -18.04 0.49 12.44
CA ILE A 69 -18.60 0.68 11.09
C ILE A 69 -19.21 -0.63 10.56
N PRO A 70 -20.16 -0.60 9.61
CA PRO A 70 -20.91 -1.78 9.17
C PRO A 70 -20.03 -2.89 8.57
N GLY A 71 -19.86 -3.97 9.34
CA GLY A 71 -19.13 -5.15 8.89
C GLY A 71 -17.62 -5.00 8.88
N PHE A 72 -17.04 -4.26 9.83
CA PHE A 72 -15.59 -4.26 10.07
C PHE A 72 -15.34 -4.48 11.58
N PRO A 73 -14.13 -4.89 11.99
CA PRO A 73 -13.72 -4.81 13.39
C PRO A 73 -13.77 -3.35 13.88
N PRO A 74 -13.97 -3.11 15.19
CA PRO A 74 -13.93 -1.76 15.72
C PRO A 74 -12.53 -1.15 15.56
N ILE A 75 -12.46 0.08 15.06
CA ILE A 75 -11.20 0.82 14.93
C ILE A 75 -10.90 1.44 16.30
N GLN A 76 -9.78 1.05 16.90
CA GLN A 76 -9.35 1.49 18.23
C GLN A 76 -8.14 2.43 18.12
N CYS A 77 -8.34 3.70 18.47
CA CYS A 77 -7.35 4.75 18.31
C CYS A 77 -7.37 5.76 19.47
N THR A 78 -6.30 6.54 19.60
CA THR A 78 -6.27 7.71 20.50
C THR A 78 -7.29 8.78 20.07
N GLU A 79 -7.85 9.53 21.02
CA GLU A 79 -8.87 10.57 20.79
C GLU A 79 -8.57 11.59 19.67
N GLU A 80 -7.29 11.90 19.45
CA GLU A 80 -6.85 12.90 18.48
C GLU A 80 -6.69 12.35 17.05
N HIS A 81 -6.88 11.04 16.80
CA HIS A 81 -6.60 10.43 15.50
C HIS A 81 -7.55 10.95 14.40
N PRO A 82 -7.05 11.50 13.28
CA PRO A 82 -7.88 11.97 12.18
C PRO A 82 -8.42 10.83 11.32
N PHE A 83 -9.63 11.00 10.79
CA PHE A 83 -10.30 10.12 9.84
C PHE A 83 -10.82 10.92 8.64
N LEU A 84 -10.63 10.39 7.43
CA LEU A 84 -11.09 11.06 6.21
C LEU A 84 -12.57 10.74 5.94
N LEU A 85 -13.39 11.80 5.90
CA LEU A 85 -14.81 11.75 5.58
C LEU A 85 -15.09 11.82 4.09
N GLU A 86 -16.27 11.36 3.67
CA GLU A 86 -16.81 11.47 2.30
C GLU A 86 -16.80 12.92 1.77
N THR A 87 -16.89 13.92 2.65
CA THR A 87 -16.80 15.37 2.31
C THR A 87 -15.39 15.83 1.93
N GLY A 88 -14.37 14.98 2.10
CA GLY A 88 -12.96 15.34 2.02
C GLY A 88 -12.42 16.02 3.28
N GLU A 89 -13.19 16.05 4.36
CA GLU A 89 -12.78 16.63 5.65
C GLU A 89 -12.12 15.58 6.55
N LEU A 90 -11.17 16.00 7.38
CA LEU A 90 -10.46 15.11 8.32
C LEU A 90 -10.95 15.39 9.73
N ILE A 91 -11.77 14.51 10.29
CA ILE A 91 -12.34 14.70 11.65
C ILE A 91 -11.63 13.80 12.66
N LYS A 92 -11.34 14.32 13.86
CA LYS A 92 -10.70 13.55 14.93
C LYS A 92 -11.65 12.52 15.51
N ALA A 93 -11.09 11.41 15.98
CA ALA A 93 -11.83 10.31 16.58
C ALA A 93 -12.82 10.74 17.69
N LYS A 94 -12.47 11.77 18.47
CA LYS A 94 -13.33 12.34 19.53
C LYS A 94 -14.43 13.29 19.04
N ASP A 95 -14.24 13.89 17.87
CA ASP A 95 -15.11 14.90 17.27
C ASP A 95 -16.03 14.27 16.19
N LEU A 96 -15.79 13.00 15.83
CA LEU A 96 -16.66 12.20 14.97
C LEU A 96 -18.06 12.02 15.58
N ASN A 97 -19.07 11.88 14.72
CA ASN A 97 -20.44 11.60 15.10
C ASN A 97 -21.09 10.54 14.17
N ASN A 98 -22.23 9.97 14.58
CA ASN A 98 -22.87 8.86 13.86
C ASN A 98 -23.44 9.23 12.46
N ASN A 99 -23.50 10.51 12.09
CA ASN A 99 -23.87 10.93 10.73
C ASN A 99 -22.66 10.96 9.79
N ASP A 100 -21.44 10.93 10.33
CA ASP A 100 -20.21 10.96 9.53
C ASP A 100 -20.02 9.66 8.77
N ARG A 101 -19.33 9.79 7.63
CA ARG A 101 -19.16 8.70 6.66
C ARG A 101 -17.71 8.62 6.25
N LEU A 102 -17.04 7.51 6.60
CA LEU A 102 -15.62 7.29 6.38
C LEU A 102 -15.36 6.74 4.97
N ILE A 103 -14.20 7.07 4.41
CA ILE A 103 -13.77 6.62 3.07
C ILE A 103 -13.00 5.29 3.14
N MET A 104 -13.40 4.33 2.32
CA MET A 104 -12.61 3.15 1.92
C MET A 104 -12.18 3.32 0.45
N PRO A 105 -10.90 3.61 0.14
CA PRO A 105 -10.46 3.80 -1.24
C PRO A 105 -10.54 2.49 -2.06
N ILE A 106 -10.82 2.63 -3.35
CA ILE A 106 -10.68 1.54 -4.32
C ILE A 106 -9.20 1.48 -4.73
N PRO A 107 -8.51 0.33 -4.57
CA PRO A 107 -7.10 0.22 -4.95
C PRO A 107 -6.90 0.42 -6.46
N LYS A 108 -5.93 1.25 -6.85
CA LYS A 108 -5.55 1.45 -8.26
C LYS A 108 -4.60 0.35 -8.70
N LEU A 109 -5.15 -0.84 -8.92
CA LEU A 109 -4.44 -1.94 -9.55
C LEU A 109 -4.24 -1.59 -11.02
N ARG A 110 -2.97 -1.61 -11.47
CA ARG A 110 -2.62 -1.29 -12.86
C ARG A 110 -2.85 -2.51 -13.75
N GLU A 111 -3.37 -2.32 -14.96
CA GLU A 111 -3.53 -3.39 -15.96
C GLU A 111 -2.23 -3.62 -16.77
N ASP A 112 -1.09 -3.71 -16.07
CA ASP A 112 0.23 -3.73 -16.71
C ASP A 112 0.63 -5.14 -17.21
N ASN A 113 0.14 -6.21 -16.54
CA ASN A 113 0.54 -7.59 -16.80
C ASN A 113 -0.54 -8.41 -17.54
N SER A 114 -0.19 -8.91 -18.73
CA SER A 114 -0.97 -9.89 -19.49
C SER A 114 -0.42 -11.33 -19.43
N PHE A 115 0.79 -11.51 -18.89
CA PHE A 115 1.44 -12.82 -18.74
C PHE A 115 2.46 -12.82 -17.60
N ILE A 116 2.91 -14.02 -17.23
CA ILE A 116 4.10 -14.23 -16.40
C ILE A 116 5.08 -15.18 -17.09
N ASN A 117 6.37 -14.89 -16.94
CA ASN A 117 7.44 -15.81 -17.31
C ASN A 117 7.65 -16.78 -16.15
N ILE A 118 7.68 -18.09 -16.41
CA ILE A 118 8.14 -19.05 -15.42
C ILE A 118 9.67 -19.14 -15.55
N GLU A 119 10.42 -18.51 -14.64
CA GLU A 119 11.83 -18.82 -14.52
C GLU A 119 12.01 -20.26 -14.01
N MET A 120 12.10 -21.20 -14.94
CA MET A 120 12.46 -22.58 -14.61
C MET A 120 13.85 -22.58 -13.97
N ALA A 121 13.92 -22.99 -12.70
CA ALA A 121 15.18 -23.09 -11.96
C ALA A 121 16.27 -23.81 -12.78
N GLU A 122 17.52 -23.35 -12.72
CA GLU A 122 18.62 -23.87 -13.56
C GLU A 122 18.74 -25.41 -13.54
N LYS A 123 18.50 -26.04 -12.38
CA LYS A 123 18.45 -27.51 -12.27
C LYS A 123 17.41 -28.16 -13.18
N THR A 124 16.23 -27.54 -13.34
CA THR A 124 15.18 -28.02 -14.24
C THR A 124 15.59 -27.84 -15.71
N LYS A 125 16.23 -26.72 -16.08
CA LYS A 125 16.84 -26.55 -17.40
C LYS A 125 17.88 -27.64 -17.69
N GLN A 126 18.71 -27.98 -16.71
CA GLN A 126 19.72 -29.03 -16.79
C GLN A 126 19.10 -30.44 -16.99
N TYR A 127 17.96 -30.72 -16.34
CA TYR A 127 17.18 -31.96 -16.57
C TYR A 127 16.51 -32.01 -17.95
N LEU A 128 16.00 -30.89 -18.47
CA LEU A 128 15.41 -30.81 -19.82
C LEU A 128 16.46 -31.00 -20.92
N GLN A 129 17.66 -30.43 -20.75
CA GLN A 129 18.79 -30.63 -21.65
C GLN A 129 19.20 -32.13 -21.71
N VAL A 130 19.17 -32.80 -20.56
CA VAL A 130 19.34 -34.26 -20.40
C VAL A 130 18.27 -35.11 -21.11
N ILE A 131 17.07 -34.55 -21.36
CA ILE A 131 15.95 -35.25 -22.04
C ILE A 131 16.01 -35.06 -23.56
N ASN A 132 16.43 -33.88 -24.03
CA ASN A 132 16.60 -33.62 -25.47
C ASN A 132 17.80 -34.39 -26.05
N ASP A 133 18.89 -34.54 -25.28
CA ASP A 133 19.99 -35.47 -25.56
C ASP A 133 19.56 -36.94 -25.26
N LYS A 134 18.47 -37.42 -25.86
CA LYS A 134 18.12 -38.86 -25.83
C LYS A 134 19.26 -39.65 -26.50
N PRO A 135 20.05 -40.46 -25.77
CA PRO A 135 21.21 -41.09 -26.38
C PRO A 135 20.77 -42.26 -27.24
N GLU A 136 21.21 -42.31 -28.49
CA GLU A 136 21.24 -43.55 -29.25
C GLU A 136 22.12 -44.62 -28.55
N ASN A 137 23.11 -44.17 -27.76
CA ASN A 137 24.02 -45.03 -27.01
C ASN A 137 24.07 -44.70 -25.50
N LEU A 138 23.33 -45.49 -24.70
CA LEU A 138 23.28 -45.40 -23.23
C LEU A 138 24.64 -45.67 -22.53
N MET A 139 25.58 -46.34 -23.22
CA MET A 139 26.86 -46.76 -22.64
C MET A 139 27.91 -45.63 -22.67
N GLU A 140 27.80 -44.74 -23.64
CA GLU A 140 28.59 -43.50 -23.72
C GLU A 140 28.06 -42.45 -22.74
N TYR A 141 26.74 -42.36 -22.61
CA TYR A 141 26.05 -41.54 -21.61
C TYR A 141 26.43 -41.90 -20.16
N SER A 142 26.53 -43.20 -19.86
CA SER A 142 27.03 -43.74 -18.59
C SER A 142 28.44 -43.25 -18.24
N LYS A 143 29.32 -43.08 -19.24
CA LYS A 143 30.65 -42.51 -19.08
C LYS A 143 30.62 -40.98 -18.91
N LYS A 144 29.89 -40.25 -19.76
CA LYS A 144 29.81 -38.77 -19.76
C LYS A 144 29.41 -38.20 -18.39
N TYR A 145 28.50 -38.88 -17.68
CA TYR A 145 27.98 -38.45 -16.38
C TYR A 145 28.43 -39.33 -15.19
N ASN A 146 29.31 -40.31 -15.42
CA ASN A 146 29.88 -41.22 -14.41
C ASN A 146 28.82 -42.00 -13.57
N ILE A 147 27.79 -42.53 -14.23
CA ILE A 147 26.68 -43.27 -13.59
C ILE A 147 26.73 -44.74 -14.05
N LYS A 148 26.67 -45.71 -13.13
CA LYS A 148 26.69 -47.15 -13.47
C LYS A 148 25.53 -47.55 -14.39
N TYR A 149 25.85 -48.14 -15.55
CA TYR A 149 24.92 -48.52 -16.62
C TYR A 149 23.65 -49.25 -16.16
N HIS A 150 23.78 -50.25 -15.27
CA HIS A 150 22.64 -51.03 -14.77
C HIS A 150 21.65 -50.22 -13.91
N ASN A 151 22.09 -49.09 -13.32
CA ASN A 151 21.19 -48.17 -12.64
C ASN A 151 20.41 -47.33 -13.65
N ILE A 152 21.01 -46.88 -14.75
CA ILE A 152 20.33 -46.07 -15.79
C ILE A 152 19.15 -46.84 -16.38
N TYR A 153 19.34 -48.11 -16.76
CA TYR A 153 18.29 -48.89 -17.43
C TYR A 153 17.06 -49.14 -16.53
N ASN A 154 17.28 -49.46 -15.25
CA ASN A 154 16.22 -49.62 -14.26
C ASN A 154 15.59 -48.28 -13.83
N TRP A 155 16.38 -47.19 -13.84
CA TRP A 155 15.89 -45.84 -13.53
C TRP A 155 14.95 -45.34 -14.63
N LEU A 156 15.36 -45.40 -15.91
CA LEU A 156 14.56 -45.00 -17.08
C LEU A 156 13.22 -45.75 -17.20
N ARG A 157 13.17 -47.04 -16.82
CA ARG A 157 11.94 -47.85 -16.81
C ARG A 157 11.12 -47.74 -15.52
N SER A 158 11.61 -47.04 -14.50
CA SER A 158 10.90 -46.92 -13.24
C SER A 158 9.73 -45.95 -13.35
N ASP A 159 8.64 -46.25 -12.64
CA ASP A 159 7.49 -45.35 -12.52
C ASP A 159 7.88 -44.01 -11.82
N LYS A 160 9.04 -43.98 -11.14
CA LYS A 160 9.67 -42.74 -10.66
C LYS A 160 10.16 -41.84 -11.79
N PHE A 161 10.71 -42.37 -12.89
CA PHE A 161 11.25 -41.54 -13.98
C PHE A 161 10.14 -40.80 -14.73
N ASN A 162 9.03 -41.48 -15.03
CA ASN A 162 7.83 -40.83 -15.60
C ASN A 162 7.17 -39.80 -14.65
N ARG A 163 7.42 -39.89 -13.33
CA ARG A 163 7.00 -38.90 -12.32
C ARG A 163 8.04 -37.81 -12.04
N LEU A 164 9.28 -37.95 -12.54
CA LEU A 164 10.40 -37.02 -12.34
C LEU A 164 10.67 -36.11 -13.54
N ILE A 165 10.23 -36.50 -14.74
CA ILE A 165 10.16 -35.59 -15.89
C ILE A 165 9.10 -34.53 -15.57
N ASP A 166 9.49 -33.30 -15.24
CA ASP A 166 8.54 -32.21 -15.12
C ASP A 166 7.98 -31.86 -16.52
N PRO A 167 6.67 -32.04 -16.80
CA PRO A 167 6.12 -31.91 -18.14
C PRO A 167 5.83 -30.44 -18.53
N LEU A 168 6.35 -29.48 -17.76
CA LEU A 168 6.22 -28.06 -18.03
C LEU A 168 7.03 -27.67 -19.27
N THR A 169 6.36 -27.75 -20.42
CA THR A 169 6.80 -27.16 -21.69
C THR A 169 6.41 -25.67 -21.79
N VAL A 170 6.01 -25.06 -20.67
CA VAL A 170 5.39 -23.74 -20.60
C VAL A 170 6.41 -22.74 -20.03
N GLU A 171 7.04 -21.98 -20.92
CA GLU A 171 7.97 -20.89 -20.53
C GLU A 171 7.22 -19.64 -20.08
N LYS A 172 5.96 -19.48 -20.54
CA LYS A 172 5.12 -18.30 -20.36
C LYS A 172 3.68 -18.72 -20.08
N ILE A 173 3.08 -18.22 -19.00
CA ILE A 173 1.65 -18.39 -18.70
C ILE A 173 0.92 -17.09 -19.00
N GLU A 174 -0.14 -17.15 -19.80
CA GLU A 174 -1.05 -16.03 -19.99
C GLU A 174 -1.90 -15.82 -18.73
N LEU A 175 -2.02 -14.57 -18.30
CA LEU A 175 -2.91 -14.21 -17.18
C LEU A 175 -4.34 -14.14 -17.72
N ASP A 176 -4.93 -15.29 -18.00
CA ASP A 176 -6.31 -15.42 -18.48
C ASP A 176 -7.27 -15.90 -17.37
N SER A 177 -8.56 -15.94 -17.70
CA SER A 177 -9.60 -16.36 -16.76
C SER A 177 -9.46 -17.83 -16.30
N ASP A 178 -8.96 -18.72 -17.16
CA ASP A 178 -8.74 -20.13 -16.81
C ASP A 178 -7.58 -20.29 -15.82
N PHE A 179 -6.46 -19.59 -16.02
CA PHE A 179 -5.35 -19.58 -15.09
C PHE A 179 -5.75 -18.92 -13.76
N GLY A 180 -6.52 -17.82 -13.82
CA GLY A 180 -7.18 -17.25 -12.64
C GLY A 180 -7.97 -18.30 -11.87
N GLU A 181 -8.88 -19.01 -12.54
CA GLU A 181 -9.73 -20.05 -11.90
C GLU A 181 -8.90 -21.16 -11.24
N LEU A 182 -7.77 -21.56 -11.84
CA LEU A 182 -6.85 -22.54 -11.25
C LEU A 182 -6.17 -22.02 -9.97
N ILE A 183 -5.71 -20.76 -9.98
CA ILE A 183 -5.14 -20.11 -8.79
C ILE A 183 -6.21 -19.96 -7.71
N GLY A 184 -7.44 -19.59 -8.07
CA GLY A 184 -8.57 -19.54 -7.15
C GLY A 184 -8.82 -20.87 -6.43
N PHE A 185 -8.93 -21.97 -7.18
CA PHE A 185 -9.08 -23.32 -6.61
C PHE A 185 -7.92 -23.70 -5.69
N TYR A 186 -6.69 -23.28 -6.03
CA TYR A 186 -5.52 -23.51 -5.20
C TYR A 186 -5.55 -22.71 -3.88
N LEU A 187 -5.90 -21.43 -3.93
CA LEU A 187 -5.99 -20.58 -2.76
C LEU A 187 -7.05 -21.06 -1.77
N ALA A 188 -8.18 -21.56 -2.28
CA ALA A 188 -9.21 -22.25 -1.51
C ALA A 188 -8.72 -23.58 -0.92
N ASN A 189 -8.53 -24.60 -1.76
CA ASN A 189 -8.40 -26.00 -1.32
C ASN A 189 -7.11 -26.70 -1.77
N GLY A 190 -6.18 -25.96 -2.36
CA GLY A 190 -4.84 -26.44 -2.73
C GLY A 190 -3.81 -26.30 -1.61
N TRP A 191 -2.77 -27.11 -1.66
CA TRP A 191 -1.52 -26.93 -0.91
C TRP A 191 -0.34 -27.60 -1.62
N VAL A 192 0.87 -27.34 -1.15
CA VAL A 192 2.09 -28.01 -1.62
C VAL A 192 2.72 -28.84 -0.49
N GLU A 193 3.27 -30.00 -0.83
CA GLU A 193 3.88 -30.92 0.14
C GLU A 193 5.32 -31.31 -0.26
N LYS A 194 6.26 -31.07 0.66
CA LYS A 194 7.70 -31.35 0.47
C LYS A 194 8.06 -32.77 0.91
N CYS A 195 7.80 -33.76 0.06
CA CYS A 195 8.36 -35.10 0.25
C CYS A 195 9.82 -35.17 -0.24
N ARG A 196 10.70 -35.87 0.49
CA ARG A 196 12.15 -35.99 0.23
C ARG A 196 12.58 -36.29 -1.23
N SER A 197 11.72 -36.93 -2.03
CA SER A 197 12.01 -37.29 -3.43
C SER A 197 10.86 -37.06 -4.41
N ASN A 198 9.70 -36.57 -3.95
CA ASN A 198 8.48 -36.43 -4.75
C ASN A 198 7.67 -35.21 -4.27
N PRO A 199 8.16 -33.98 -4.48
CA PRO A 199 7.37 -32.78 -4.20
C PRO A 199 6.03 -32.80 -4.96
N ARG A 200 4.98 -32.30 -4.31
CA ARG A 200 3.60 -32.41 -4.82
C ARG A 200 2.86 -31.09 -4.76
N LEU A 201 2.06 -30.86 -5.78
CA LEU A 201 0.89 -29.98 -5.75
C LEU A 201 -0.34 -30.86 -5.46
N LEU A 202 -1.14 -30.49 -4.46
CA LEU A 202 -2.35 -31.21 -4.09
C LEU A 202 -3.56 -30.29 -3.99
N PHE A 203 -4.74 -30.87 -4.21
CA PHE A 203 -6.04 -30.25 -3.95
C PHE A 203 -6.95 -31.27 -3.23
N SER A 204 -7.90 -30.79 -2.41
CA SER A 204 -8.86 -31.66 -1.70
C SER A 204 -10.26 -31.05 -1.73
N PHE A 205 -11.26 -31.78 -2.20
CA PHE A 205 -12.65 -31.30 -2.25
C PHE A 205 -13.63 -32.34 -1.71
N GLY A 206 -14.86 -31.89 -1.44
CA GLY A 206 -16.00 -32.77 -1.29
C GLY A 206 -16.31 -33.55 -2.58
N ASP A 207 -17.35 -34.38 -2.53
CA ASP A 207 -17.76 -35.25 -3.63
C ASP A 207 -18.49 -34.48 -4.75
N ILE A 208 -17.72 -33.64 -5.48
CA ILE A 208 -18.16 -32.78 -6.58
C ILE A 208 -17.35 -33.17 -7.84
N PRO A 209 -17.82 -34.13 -8.66
CA PRO A 209 -17.08 -34.68 -9.80
C PRO A 209 -16.67 -33.64 -10.85
N GLU A 210 -17.42 -32.54 -10.97
CA GLU A 210 -17.18 -31.44 -11.90
C GLU A 210 -15.83 -30.76 -11.61
N TYR A 211 -15.51 -30.53 -10.33
CA TYR A 211 -14.25 -29.88 -9.93
C TYR A 211 -13.04 -30.74 -10.28
N LYS A 212 -13.15 -32.07 -10.13
CA LYS A 212 -12.12 -33.01 -10.59
C LYS A 212 -11.83 -32.82 -12.09
N LYS A 213 -12.87 -32.78 -12.92
CA LYS A 213 -12.74 -32.63 -14.38
C LYS A 213 -12.18 -31.25 -14.74
N ARG A 214 -12.71 -30.18 -14.13
CA ARG A 214 -12.30 -28.79 -14.40
C ARG A 214 -10.86 -28.51 -14.00
N ILE A 215 -10.43 -28.88 -12.78
CA ILE A 215 -9.04 -28.66 -12.34
C ILE A 215 -8.06 -29.47 -13.19
N SER A 216 -8.44 -30.68 -13.63
CA SER A 216 -7.60 -31.47 -14.53
C SER A 216 -7.43 -30.82 -15.91
N LEU A 217 -8.50 -30.23 -16.46
CA LEU A 217 -8.45 -29.43 -17.70
C LEU A 217 -7.59 -28.18 -17.52
N LEU A 218 -7.75 -27.45 -16.42
CA LEU A 218 -6.99 -26.24 -16.12
C LEU A 218 -5.49 -26.53 -15.95
N LEU A 219 -5.12 -27.57 -15.21
CA LEU A 219 -3.73 -28.03 -15.09
C LEU A 219 -3.14 -28.43 -16.45
N ASN A 220 -3.95 -28.99 -17.35
CA ASN A 220 -3.51 -29.29 -18.70
C ASN A 220 -3.31 -28.03 -19.55
N LYS A 221 -4.25 -27.07 -19.50
CA LYS A 221 -4.18 -25.81 -20.26
C LYS A 221 -3.04 -24.91 -19.80
N CYS A 222 -2.95 -24.62 -18.51
CA CYS A 222 -2.03 -23.61 -17.96
C CYS A 222 -0.59 -24.13 -17.81
N PHE A 223 -0.41 -25.44 -17.63
CA PHE A 223 0.87 -26.03 -17.25
C PHE A 223 1.27 -27.27 -18.09
N GLY A 224 0.49 -27.64 -19.10
CA GLY A 224 0.77 -28.80 -19.97
C GLY A 224 0.60 -30.17 -19.29
N ILE A 225 0.08 -30.24 -18.05
CA ILE A 225 0.02 -31.50 -17.29
C ILE A 225 -0.97 -32.47 -17.95
N PRO A 226 -0.55 -33.66 -18.43
CA PRO A 226 -1.48 -34.61 -19.04
C PRO A 226 -2.33 -35.31 -17.97
N TYR A 227 -3.60 -35.59 -18.29
CA TYR A 227 -4.58 -36.18 -17.36
C TYR A 227 -4.10 -37.45 -16.64
N ASN A 228 -3.30 -38.29 -17.30
CA ASN A 228 -2.76 -39.53 -16.72
C ASN A 228 -1.68 -39.30 -15.63
N ARG A 229 -1.19 -38.07 -15.45
CA ARG A 229 -0.29 -37.68 -14.35
C ARG A 229 -1.00 -37.03 -13.16
N ILE A 230 -2.32 -36.84 -13.25
CA ILE A 230 -3.15 -36.29 -12.18
C ILE A 230 -3.78 -37.46 -11.40
N CYS A 231 -3.19 -37.82 -10.27
CA CYS A 231 -3.69 -38.92 -9.45
C CYS A 231 -4.95 -38.46 -8.69
N THR A 232 -6.04 -39.24 -8.75
CA THR A 232 -7.20 -39.05 -7.88
C THR A 232 -7.18 -40.06 -6.73
N ILE A 233 -7.30 -39.59 -5.49
CA ILE A 233 -7.35 -40.42 -4.28
C ILE A 233 -8.66 -40.16 -3.56
N ASN A 234 -9.54 -41.16 -3.51
CA ASN A 234 -10.80 -41.06 -2.76
C ASN A 234 -10.53 -41.09 -1.24
N MET A 235 -11.24 -40.28 -0.47
CA MET A 235 -11.03 -40.17 0.97
C MET A 235 -11.71 -41.34 1.71
N LYS A 236 -10.93 -42.14 2.47
CA LYS A 236 -11.41 -43.42 3.04
C LYS A 236 -12.61 -43.31 3.99
N ASN A 237 -12.79 -42.17 4.67
CA ASN A 237 -13.77 -41.97 5.74
C ASN A 237 -14.74 -40.80 5.50
N GLN A 238 -14.70 -40.16 4.31
CA GLN A 238 -15.49 -38.97 3.98
C GLN A 238 -15.86 -38.98 2.50
N LYS A 239 -17.02 -38.44 2.14
CA LYS A 239 -17.39 -38.21 0.73
C LYS A 239 -16.54 -37.06 0.17
N GLY A 240 -15.48 -37.39 -0.55
CA GLY A 240 -14.56 -36.43 -1.14
C GLY A 240 -13.35 -37.08 -1.81
N PHE A 241 -12.61 -36.26 -2.56
CA PHE A 241 -11.43 -36.71 -3.31
C PHE A 241 -10.26 -35.74 -3.12
N LYS A 242 -9.06 -36.27 -3.31
CA LYS A 242 -7.84 -35.50 -3.48
C LYS A 242 -7.32 -35.64 -4.90
N LEU A 243 -6.81 -34.54 -5.46
CA LEU A 243 -5.96 -34.57 -6.64
C LEU A 243 -4.51 -34.39 -6.20
N GLU A 244 -3.62 -35.20 -6.76
CA GLU A 244 -2.17 -35.12 -6.54
C GLU A 244 -1.44 -35.06 -7.88
N VAL A 245 -0.58 -34.04 -8.03
CA VAL A 245 0.37 -33.90 -9.13
C VAL A 245 1.77 -33.90 -8.53
N VAL A 246 2.59 -34.89 -8.89
CA VAL A 246 4.02 -34.90 -8.55
C VAL A 246 4.75 -34.06 -9.58
N SER A 247 5.26 -32.89 -9.14
CA SER A 247 6.04 -31.96 -9.95
C SER A 247 6.88 -31.10 -9.02
N LYS A 248 8.15 -30.89 -9.37
CA LYS A 248 9.07 -30.07 -8.58
C LYS A 248 8.87 -28.60 -8.89
N THR A 249 8.75 -28.25 -10.16
CA THR A 249 8.58 -26.86 -10.60
C THR A 249 7.21 -26.32 -10.22
N LEU A 250 6.13 -27.11 -10.26
CA LEU A 250 4.84 -26.68 -9.69
C LEU A 250 4.93 -26.49 -8.17
N TYR A 251 5.61 -27.39 -7.45
CA TYR A 251 5.86 -27.19 -6.02
C TYR A 251 6.60 -25.87 -5.76
N GLU A 252 7.71 -25.61 -6.48
CA GLU A 252 8.53 -24.41 -6.32
C GLU A 252 7.70 -23.16 -6.62
N PHE A 253 7.12 -23.07 -7.83
CA PHE A 253 6.23 -21.98 -8.25
C PHE A 253 5.12 -21.68 -7.23
N PHE A 254 4.36 -22.70 -6.80
CA PHE A 254 3.27 -22.48 -5.85
C PHE A 254 3.77 -22.17 -4.42
N SER A 255 4.93 -22.69 -4.01
CA SER A 255 5.51 -22.45 -2.69
C SER A 255 6.16 -21.07 -2.55
N GLU A 256 6.71 -20.52 -3.64
CA GLU A 256 7.43 -19.25 -3.67
C GLU A 256 6.48 -18.06 -3.89
N ASN A 257 5.38 -18.25 -4.62
CA ASN A 257 4.49 -17.14 -4.99
C ASN A 257 3.26 -17.01 -4.07
N PHE A 258 2.67 -18.09 -3.58
CA PHE A 258 1.39 -18.01 -2.86
C PHE A 258 1.51 -18.14 -1.33
N TYR A 259 2.70 -17.90 -0.78
CA TYR A 259 2.95 -17.89 0.66
C TYR A 259 3.89 -16.74 1.08
N ASP A 260 3.78 -16.33 2.35
CA ASP A 260 4.60 -15.29 3.01
C ASP A 260 6.08 -15.67 3.29
N GLY A 261 6.54 -16.82 2.82
CA GLY A 261 7.89 -17.35 3.09
C GLY A 261 8.10 -17.98 4.47
N LEU A 262 7.19 -17.81 5.44
CA LEU A 262 7.27 -18.42 6.78
C LEU A 262 6.85 -19.91 6.78
N GLY A 263 6.10 -20.34 5.77
CA GLY A 263 5.78 -21.75 5.54
C GLY A 263 4.61 -21.97 4.59
N THR A 264 4.36 -23.23 4.21
CA THR A 264 3.32 -23.60 3.24
C THR A 264 1.99 -23.98 3.90
N ARG A 265 1.61 -23.34 5.01
CA ARG A 265 0.33 -23.57 5.71
C ARG A 265 -0.76 -22.62 5.21
N ALA A 266 -2.02 -22.97 5.43
CA ALA A 266 -3.16 -22.13 5.02
C ALA A 266 -3.11 -20.69 5.57
N VAL A 267 -2.64 -20.51 6.82
CA VAL A 267 -2.47 -19.19 7.48
C VAL A 267 -1.43 -18.30 6.76
N ASN A 268 -0.48 -18.89 6.05
CA ASN A 268 0.60 -18.20 5.36
C ASN A 268 0.25 -17.82 3.91
N LYS A 269 -0.92 -18.23 3.38
CA LYS A 269 -1.28 -17.99 1.98
C LYS A 269 -1.43 -16.49 1.66
N LEU A 270 -1.01 -16.07 0.47
CA LEU A 270 -1.21 -14.71 -0.05
C LEU A 270 -1.42 -14.71 -1.58
N ILE A 271 -1.68 -13.53 -2.15
CA ILE A 271 -1.66 -13.29 -3.61
C ILE A 271 -0.60 -12.22 -3.90
N PRO A 272 0.42 -12.49 -4.75
CA PRO A 272 1.41 -11.50 -5.13
C PRO A 272 0.83 -10.23 -5.77
N ILE A 273 1.44 -9.08 -5.47
CA ILE A 273 1.05 -7.80 -6.06
C ILE A 273 1.06 -7.80 -7.59
N TYR A 274 1.98 -8.53 -8.23
CA TYR A 274 2.07 -8.60 -9.68
C TYR A 274 0.91 -9.37 -10.33
N LEU A 275 0.25 -10.27 -9.58
CA LEU A 275 -1.01 -10.94 -9.97
C LEU A 275 -2.24 -10.13 -9.57
N MET A 276 -2.16 -9.28 -8.55
CA MET A 276 -3.23 -8.32 -8.26
C MET A 276 -3.25 -7.19 -9.31
N ASN A 277 -2.10 -6.78 -9.83
CA ASN A 277 -1.93 -5.87 -10.97
C ASN A 277 -1.97 -6.59 -12.34
N SER A 278 -2.84 -7.59 -12.49
CA SER A 278 -3.13 -8.21 -13.78
C SER A 278 -4.33 -7.53 -14.44
N ASN A 279 -4.62 -7.92 -15.68
CA ASN A 279 -5.92 -7.66 -16.29
C ASN A 279 -7.09 -8.24 -15.47
N LYS A 280 -8.30 -7.70 -15.70
CA LYS A 280 -9.53 -8.06 -14.98
C LYS A 280 -10.04 -9.48 -15.25
N ASP A 281 -9.69 -10.10 -16.37
CA ASP A 281 -10.21 -11.43 -16.73
C ASP A 281 -9.55 -12.53 -15.90
N PHE A 282 -8.24 -12.42 -15.64
CA PHE A 282 -7.56 -13.22 -14.62
C PHE A 282 -8.17 -13.01 -13.23
N LEU A 283 -8.40 -11.76 -12.80
CA LEU A 283 -8.96 -11.46 -11.49
C LEU A 283 -10.37 -12.04 -11.30
N ARG A 284 -11.24 -11.93 -12.31
CA ARG A 284 -12.56 -12.58 -12.34
C ARG A 284 -12.44 -14.10 -12.23
N GLY A 285 -11.52 -14.70 -12.99
CA GLY A 285 -11.20 -16.13 -12.90
C GLY A 285 -10.76 -16.54 -11.49
N LEU A 286 -9.86 -15.77 -10.87
CA LEU A 286 -9.36 -16.03 -9.53
C LEU A 286 -10.48 -16.00 -8.48
N ILE A 287 -11.33 -14.98 -8.51
CA ILE A 287 -12.51 -14.90 -7.63
C ILE A 287 -13.44 -16.09 -7.87
N LYS A 288 -13.69 -16.49 -9.14
CA LYS A 288 -14.51 -17.67 -9.48
C LYS A 288 -13.99 -18.95 -8.83
N GLY A 289 -12.74 -19.32 -9.09
CA GLY A 289 -12.15 -20.55 -8.58
C GLY A 289 -12.06 -20.56 -7.06
N TYR A 290 -11.80 -19.40 -6.46
CA TYR A 290 -11.74 -19.24 -5.00
C TYR A 290 -13.12 -19.44 -4.35
N TRP A 291 -14.18 -18.85 -4.94
CA TRP A 291 -15.54 -19.00 -4.44
C TRP A 291 -16.12 -20.39 -4.67
N LEU A 292 -15.81 -21.04 -5.79
CA LEU A 292 -16.20 -22.44 -6.02
C LEU A 292 -15.49 -23.39 -5.04
N GLY A 293 -14.28 -23.06 -4.60
CA GLY A 293 -13.55 -23.87 -3.62
C GLY A 293 -14.03 -23.69 -2.18
N ASP A 294 -14.04 -22.46 -1.65
CA ASP A 294 -14.21 -22.16 -0.22
C ASP A 294 -15.23 -21.03 0.05
N GLY A 295 -15.97 -20.65 -0.98
CA GLY A 295 -17.09 -19.71 -0.90
C GLY A 295 -18.40 -20.40 -0.50
N ASN A 296 -19.27 -19.64 0.14
CA ASN A 296 -20.61 -20.04 0.52
C ASN A 296 -21.60 -19.01 -0.02
N VAL A 297 -22.52 -19.49 -0.86
CA VAL A 297 -23.67 -18.74 -1.37
C VAL A 297 -24.93 -19.38 -0.81
N TYR A 298 -25.68 -18.63 0.00
CA TYR A 298 -26.90 -19.09 0.64
C TYR A 298 -28.07 -18.16 0.27
N THR A 299 -29.05 -18.70 -0.45
CA THR A 299 -30.25 -17.98 -0.89
C THR A 299 -31.46 -18.36 -0.04
N THR A 300 -32.13 -17.37 0.55
CA THR A 300 -33.46 -17.48 1.16
C THR A 300 -34.51 -16.84 0.25
N GLN A 301 -35.80 -17.03 0.55
CA GLN A 301 -36.96 -16.44 -0.18
C GLN A 301 -37.00 -14.90 -0.31
N SER A 302 -35.95 -14.18 0.11
CA SER A 302 -35.86 -12.70 0.04
C SER A 302 -34.43 -12.15 0.05
N ARG A 303 -33.39 -13.02 0.10
CA ARG A 303 -31.99 -12.61 0.36
C ARG A 303 -31.00 -13.66 -0.14
N THR A 304 -30.06 -13.26 -0.97
CA THR A 304 -28.82 -14.03 -1.20
C THR A 304 -27.69 -13.50 -0.33
N ARG A 305 -27.05 -14.40 0.44
CA ARG A 305 -25.86 -14.10 1.24
C ARG A 305 -24.64 -14.78 0.61
N ILE A 306 -23.68 -13.96 0.18
CA ILE A 306 -22.42 -14.41 -0.42
C ILE A 306 -21.30 -14.17 0.61
N SER A 307 -20.49 -15.19 0.90
CA SER A 307 -19.41 -15.11 1.90
C SER A 307 -18.29 -16.10 1.64
N ASN A 308 -17.10 -15.83 2.19
CA ASN A 308 -16.01 -16.79 2.30
C ASN A 308 -15.35 -16.65 3.67
N SER A 309 -14.57 -17.64 4.09
CA SER A 309 -13.74 -17.57 5.30
C SER A 309 -12.33 -18.05 5.02
N THR A 310 -11.34 -17.56 5.76
CA THR A 310 -9.96 -18.07 5.71
C THR A 310 -9.26 -17.82 7.04
N VAL A 311 -8.22 -18.60 7.33
CA VAL A 311 -7.32 -18.35 8.47
C VAL A 311 -6.11 -17.49 8.09
N SER A 312 -5.92 -17.17 6.80
CA SER A 312 -4.90 -16.20 6.37
C SER A 312 -5.50 -14.80 6.27
N LEU A 313 -4.91 -13.89 7.04
CA LEU A 313 -5.15 -12.45 6.95
C LEU A 313 -4.72 -11.90 5.58
N ASN A 314 -3.54 -12.30 5.10
CA ASN A 314 -3.00 -11.83 3.82
C ASN A 314 -3.94 -12.19 2.67
N LEU A 315 -4.35 -13.46 2.59
CA LEU A 315 -5.30 -13.91 1.58
C LEU A 315 -6.66 -13.19 1.70
N ASN A 316 -7.14 -12.95 2.92
CA ASN A 316 -8.37 -12.17 3.12
C ASN A 316 -8.23 -10.74 2.56
N CYS A 317 -7.15 -10.02 2.89
CA CYS A 317 -6.89 -8.68 2.39
C CYS A 317 -6.74 -8.65 0.86
N CYS A 318 -5.96 -9.57 0.26
CA CYS A 318 -5.81 -9.67 -1.19
C CYS A 318 -7.16 -9.88 -1.89
N ILE A 319 -7.99 -10.81 -1.42
CA ILE A 319 -9.33 -11.06 -1.98
C ILE A 319 -10.24 -9.84 -1.82
N ARG A 320 -10.20 -9.15 -0.67
CA ARG A 320 -10.95 -7.90 -0.45
C ARG A 320 -10.48 -6.77 -1.38
N MET A 321 -9.18 -6.62 -1.63
CA MET A 321 -8.63 -5.65 -2.57
C MET A 321 -9.11 -5.92 -4.01
N ILE A 322 -9.04 -7.17 -4.45
CA ILE A 322 -9.50 -7.57 -5.79
C ILE A 322 -11.00 -7.31 -5.95
N LEU A 323 -11.82 -7.69 -4.97
CA LEU A 323 -13.26 -7.45 -4.99
C LEU A 323 -13.60 -5.95 -4.98
N ASN A 324 -12.91 -5.15 -4.13
CA ASN A 324 -13.05 -3.69 -4.12
C ASN A 324 -12.67 -3.08 -5.49
N TYR A 325 -11.62 -3.56 -6.15
CA TYR A 325 -11.21 -3.13 -7.50
C TYR A 325 -12.23 -3.52 -8.58
N LEU A 326 -12.91 -4.67 -8.41
CA LEU A 326 -14.06 -5.06 -9.23
C LEU A 326 -15.36 -4.33 -8.87
N GLY A 327 -15.31 -3.28 -8.02
CA GLY A 327 -16.45 -2.45 -7.64
C GLY A 327 -17.34 -3.03 -6.53
N ILE A 328 -16.91 -4.12 -5.87
CA ILE A 328 -17.71 -4.84 -4.87
C ILE A 328 -17.21 -4.50 -3.47
N PRO A 329 -18.00 -3.82 -2.61
CA PRO A 329 -17.59 -3.52 -1.25
C PRO A 329 -17.65 -4.79 -0.37
N VAL A 330 -16.56 -5.09 0.33
CA VAL A 330 -16.44 -6.32 1.15
C VAL A 330 -16.18 -6.05 2.63
N SER A 331 -17.10 -6.54 3.46
CA SER A 331 -16.98 -6.54 4.91
C SER A 331 -15.92 -7.52 5.42
N LEU A 332 -15.35 -7.24 6.60
CA LEU A 332 -14.45 -8.11 7.36
C LEU A 332 -15.03 -8.40 8.75
N VAL A 333 -15.23 -9.67 9.07
CA VAL A 333 -15.53 -10.15 10.41
C VAL A 333 -14.41 -11.07 10.88
N ILE A 334 -13.74 -10.71 11.97
CA ILE A 334 -12.74 -11.55 12.63
C ILE A 334 -13.47 -12.36 13.71
N LYS A 335 -13.27 -13.67 13.72
CA LYS A 335 -13.73 -14.58 14.77
C LYS A 335 -12.52 -15.16 15.48
N SER A 336 -12.47 -15.02 16.80
CA SER A 336 -11.44 -15.66 17.62
C SER A 336 -11.51 -17.19 17.52
N PRO A 337 -10.39 -17.91 17.70
CA PRO A 337 -10.35 -19.37 17.61
C PRO A 337 -11.25 -20.04 18.65
N GLU A 338 -12.36 -20.61 18.19
CA GLU A 338 -13.24 -21.47 19.00
C GLU A 338 -12.82 -22.94 18.92
N SER A 339 -13.21 -23.73 19.92
CA SER A 339 -13.04 -25.19 19.91
C SER A 339 -14.34 -25.85 19.48
N HIS A 340 -14.34 -26.50 18.32
CA HIS A 340 -15.53 -27.15 17.76
C HIS A 340 -15.47 -28.66 17.92
N ASN A 341 -16.59 -29.27 18.34
CA ASN A 341 -16.75 -30.71 18.33
C ASN A 341 -17.24 -31.17 16.95
N PHE A 342 -16.38 -31.83 16.18
CA PHE A 342 -16.75 -32.45 14.91
C PHE A 342 -16.59 -33.97 15.00
N GLN A 343 -17.70 -34.70 14.83
CA GLN A 343 -17.73 -36.18 14.86
C GLN A 343 -17.01 -36.78 16.10
N GLY A 344 -17.25 -36.21 17.29
CA GLY A 344 -16.66 -36.67 18.55
C GLY A 344 -15.19 -36.28 18.77
N ARG A 345 -14.59 -35.46 17.90
CA ARG A 345 -13.25 -34.90 18.08
C ARG A 345 -13.34 -33.41 18.41
N VAL A 346 -12.70 -33.00 19.50
CA VAL A 346 -12.47 -31.57 19.80
C VAL A 346 -11.39 -31.05 18.86
N ILE A 347 -11.78 -30.24 17.89
CA ILE A 347 -10.86 -29.47 17.04
C ILE A 347 -10.67 -28.12 17.72
N LYS A 348 -9.49 -27.90 18.30
CA LYS A 348 -9.10 -26.57 18.80
C LYS A 348 -8.72 -25.67 17.63
N GLY A 349 -9.40 -24.54 17.47
CA GLY A 349 -8.88 -23.43 16.69
C GLY A 349 -7.57 -22.92 17.29
N ASN A 350 -6.58 -22.65 16.44
CA ASN A 350 -5.29 -22.07 16.83
C ASN A 350 -5.03 -20.69 16.18
N TYR A 351 -5.95 -20.24 15.34
CA TYR A 351 -5.84 -19.03 14.52
C TYR A 351 -7.21 -18.34 14.46
N ASP A 352 -7.21 -17.01 14.36
CA ASP A 352 -8.42 -16.26 14.04
C ASP A 352 -8.95 -16.65 12.65
N VAL A 353 -10.27 -16.58 12.48
CA VAL A 353 -10.96 -16.82 11.21
C VAL A 353 -11.44 -15.49 10.66
N TYR A 354 -10.94 -15.12 9.48
CA TYR A 354 -11.30 -13.92 8.74
C TYR A 354 -12.43 -14.27 7.78
N GLN A 355 -13.64 -13.85 8.11
CA GLN A 355 -14.84 -14.09 7.32
C GLN A 355 -15.26 -12.82 6.58
N SER A 356 -15.36 -12.90 5.27
CA SER A 356 -15.86 -11.81 4.43
C SER A 356 -17.32 -12.04 4.09
N TYR A 357 -18.14 -10.98 4.17
CA TYR A 357 -19.48 -10.98 3.57
C TYR A 357 -19.56 -9.92 2.48
N ILE A 358 -20.16 -10.32 1.37
CA ILE A 358 -20.42 -9.46 0.22
C ILE A 358 -21.87 -8.97 0.31
N VAL A 359 -22.06 -7.66 0.09
CA VAL A 359 -23.34 -6.95 0.23
C VAL A 359 -23.43 -5.90 -0.88
N GLY A 360 -24.63 -5.60 -1.38
CA GLY A 360 -24.82 -4.62 -2.47
C GLY A 360 -25.36 -5.25 -3.75
N LYS A 361 -25.96 -4.41 -4.61
CA LYS A 361 -26.50 -4.84 -5.92
C LYS A 361 -25.38 -5.10 -6.92
N GLU A 362 -24.28 -4.39 -6.76
CA GLU A 362 -23.04 -4.46 -7.53
C GLU A 362 -22.46 -5.88 -7.50
N ALA A 363 -22.68 -6.59 -6.39
CA ALA A 363 -22.33 -8.00 -6.25
C ALA A 363 -23.20 -8.94 -7.11
N LYS A 364 -24.47 -8.60 -7.41
CA LYS A 364 -25.30 -9.40 -8.34
C LYS A 364 -24.63 -9.43 -9.70
N ASP A 365 -24.35 -8.26 -10.26
CA ASP A 365 -23.89 -8.16 -11.64
C ASP A 365 -22.55 -8.90 -11.85
N VAL A 366 -21.63 -8.82 -10.87
CA VAL A 366 -20.34 -9.52 -10.94
C VAL A 366 -20.42 -10.99 -10.54
N PHE A 367 -21.18 -11.40 -9.51
CA PHE A 367 -21.27 -12.82 -9.12
C PHE A 367 -22.26 -13.65 -9.96
N SER A 368 -23.26 -13.04 -10.60
CA SER A 368 -24.06 -13.73 -11.62
C SER A 368 -23.21 -14.04 -12.86
N ASP A 369 -22.31 -13.15 -13.28
CA ASP A 369 -21.32 -13.41 -14.33
C ASP A 369 -20.28 -14.47 -13.90
N ILE A 370 -19.63 -14.26 -12.75
CA ILE A 370 -18.55 -15.13 -12.25
C ILE A 370 -19.03 -16.54 -11.89
N LEU A 371 -20.16 -16.68 -11.18
CA LEU A 371 -20.66 -17.98 -10.68
C LEU A 371 -21.84 -18.55 -11.48
N ASN A 372 -22.32 -17.86 -12.52
CA ASN A 372 -23.45 -18.28 -13.34
C ASN A 372 -24.72 -18.57 -12.52
N ILE A 373 -25.03 -17.68 -11.57
CA ILE A 373 -26.20 -17.76 -10.68
C ILE A 373 -27.29 -16.83 -11.20
N GLU A 374 -28.38 -17.42 -11.69
CA GLU A 374 -29.61 -16.70 -12.05
C GLU A 374 -30.30 -16.13 -10.79
N ASP A 375 -30.83 -14.91 -10.90
CA ASP A 375 -31.58 -14.19 -9.87
C ASP A 375 -31.03 -14.18 -8.43
N ILE A 376 -29.84 -13.60 -8.29
CA ILE A 376 -29.37 -13.08 -7.00
C ILE A 376 -30.26 -11.88 -6.58
N GLU A 377 -31.08 -12.02 -5.54
CA GLU A 377 -31.65 -10.88 -4.81
C GLU A 377 -30.71 -10.49 -3.66
N THR A 378 -29.74 -9.62 -3.95
CA THR A 378 -28.89 -9.01 -2.93
C THR A 378 -29.62 -7.88 -2.21
N ILE A 379 -29.46 -7.82 -0.89
CA ILE A 379 -29.77 -6.61 -0.12
C ILE A 379 -28.84 -5.49 -0.61
N THR A 380 -29.40 -4.42 -1.17
CA THR A 380 -28.67 -3.15 -1.27
C THR A 380 -28.27 -2.75 0.14
N SER A 381 -26.96 -2.65 0.40
CA SER A 381 -26.51 -2.03 1.64
C SER A 381 -26.94 -0.57 1.60
N LYS A 382 -28.09 -0.25 2.24
CA LYS A 382 -28.63 1.12 2.36
C LYS A 382 -27.64 2.10 3.00
N TYR A 383 -26.54 1.58 3.51
CA TYR A 383 -25.49 2.27 4.24
C TYR A 383 -24.28 2.59 3.36
N ILE A 384 -23.94 1.77 2.36
CA ILE A 384 -22.73 1.96 1.56
C ILE A 384 -23.06 2.79 0.31
N LYS A 385 -22.31 3.87 0.09
CA LYS A 385 -22.31 4.59 -1.19
C LYS A 385 -21.11 4.16 -2.01
N VAL A 386 -21.31 3.97 -3.31
CA VAL A 386 -20.24 3.67 -4.27
C VAL A 386 -19.94 4.94 -5.06
N SER A 387 -18.65 5.26 -5.20
CA SER A 387 -18.14 6.27 -6.14
C SER A 387 -17.10 5.63 -7.05
N GLU A 388 -16.66 6.35 -8.08
CA GLU A 388 -15.64 5.87 -9.02
C GLU A 388 -14.32 5.45 -8.36
N ASN A 389 -13.91 6.12 -7.28
CA ASN A 389 -12.59 5.96 -6.67
C ASN A 389 -12.63 5.45 -5.22
N ASN A 390 -13.80 5.37 -4.58
CA ASN A 390 -13.95 4.92 -3.20
C ASN A 390 -15.36 4.47 -2.84
N PHE A 391 -15.49 3.75 -1.72
CA PHE A 391 -16.73 3.50 -1.02
C PHE A 391 -16.84 4.40 0.20
N SER A 392 -18.04 4.88 0.50
CA SER A 392 -18.34 5.64 1.72
C SER A 392 -19.21 4.80 2.67
N LEU A 393 -18.82 4.75 3.95
CA LEU A 393 -19.39 3.90 5.01
C LEU A 393 -19.76 4.73 6.25
N PRO A 394 -20.99 4.62 6.80
CA PRO A 394 -21.39 5.39 7.97
C PRO A 394 -20.79 4.82 9.26
N ILE A 395 -20.72 5.64 10.30
CA ILE A 395 -20.41 5.19 11.66
C ILE A 395 -21.67 4.63 12.33
N ILE A 396 -21.55 3.47 12.99
CA ILE A 396 -22.63 2.84 13.78
C ILE A 396 -22.64 3.38 15.21
N SER A 397 -21.48 3.36 15.86
CA SER A 397 -21.27 3.87 17.21
C SER A 397 -19.82 4.30 17.41
N ILE A 398 -19.65 5.19 18.38
CA ILE A 398 -18.36 5.64 18.89
C ILE A 398 -18.45 5.42 20.40
N GLU A 399 -17.56 4.58 20.93
CA GLU A 399 -17.51 4.22 22.35
C GLU A 399 -16.17 4.67 22.93
N ASP A 400 -16.19 5.18 24.16
CA ASP A 400 -14.98 5.52 24.89
C ASP A 400 -14.46 4.29 25.64
N GLY A 401 -13.16 4.01 25.50
CA GLY A 401 -12.44 3.02 26.27
C GLY A 401 -11.28 3.65 27.06
N PHE A 402 -10.70 2.89 27.99
CA PHE A 402 -9.43 3.25 28.62
C PHE A 402 -8.36 2.25 28.20
N TYR A 403 -7.15 2.74 27.90
CA TYR A 403 -6.02 1.92 27.50
C TYR A 403 -4.74 2.34 28.21
N ASP A 404 -3.90 1.37 28.55
CA ASP A 404 -2.56 1.53 29.14
C ASP A 404 -1.64 0.52 28.47
N GLY A 405 -0.81 0.97 27.52
CA GLY A 405 -0.06 0.08 26.64
C GLY A 405 0.79 0.81 25.59
N SER A 406 1.27 0.07 24.58
CA SER A 406 1.91 0.67 23.39
C SER A 406 0.87 1.02 22.34
N VAL A 407 1.08 2.12 21.63
CA VAL A 407 0.30 2.52 20.46
C VAL A 407 1.24 2.87 19.32
N TYR A 408 0.77 2.73 18.07
CA TYR A 408 1.59 2.70 16.86
C TYR A 408 1.10 3.71 15.80
N ASN A 409 2.02 4.27 15.02
CA ASN A 409 1.74 5.10 13.84
C ASN A 409 2.89 5.00 12.82
N MET A 410 2.67 5.43 11.58
CA MET A 410 3.66 5.44 10.50
C MET A 410 3.58 6.72 9.66
N GLU A 411 4.70 7.09 9.03
CA GLU A 411 4.75 8.12 8.00
C GLU A 411 4.80 7.48 6.61
N VAL A 412 4.09 8.07 5.65
CA VAL A 412 3.89 7.53 4.31
C VAL A 412 4.21 8.60 3.27
N GLU A 413 4.93 8.22 2.24
CA GLU A 413 5.37 9.11 1.16
C GLU A 413 4.21 9.86 0.49
N GLY A 414 4.40 11.14 0.21
CA GLY A 414 3.42 12.00 -0.46
C GLY A 414 2.38 12.60 0.49
N ASP A 415 1.16 12.10 0.46
CA ASP A 415 0.02 12.63 1.23
C ASP A 415 -0.03 12.15 2.69
N ASN A 416 0.90 11.27 3.09
CA ASN A 416 0.99 10.78 4.47
C ASN A 416 -0.31 10.09 4.94
N SER A 417 -1.05 9.48 4.03
CA SER A 417 -2.23 8.68 4.33
C SER A 417 -1.96 7.18 4.27
N TYR A 418 -2.75 6.42 5.03
CA TYR A 418 -2.80 4.96 4.93
C TYR A 418 -4.21 4.48 5.28
N THR A 419 -4.44 3.17 5.22
CA THR A 419 -5.74 2.55 5.50
C THR A 419 -5.68 1.58 6.67
N VAL A 420 -6.64 1.69 7.59
CA VAL A 420 -6.86 0.75 8.71
C VAL A 420 -8.13 -0.07 8.50
N TYR A 421 -7.99 -1.39 8.43
CA TYR A 421 -9.00 -2.35 7.94
C TYR A 421 -9.56 -2.05 6.51
N GLY A 422 -8.99 -1.06 5.82
CA GLY A 422 -9.48 -0.48 4.56
C GLY A 422 -9.94 0.98 4.64
N ILE A 423 -9.97 1.63 5.82
CA ILE A 423 -10.47 3.00 6.03
C ILE A 423 -9.34 4.03 6.10
N ALA A 424 -9.45 5.16 5.39
CA ALA A 424 -8.38 6.14 5.22
C ALA A 424 -8.17 7.14 6.40
N VAL A 425 -6.90 7.44 6.71
CA VAL A 425 -6.38 8.36 7.77
C VAL A 425 -5.09 9.11 7.29
N HIS A 426 -4.50 10.12 7.99
CA HIS A 426 -3.62 11.16 7.35
C HIS A 426 -2.53 11.88 8.24
N ASN A 427 -1.36 12.38 7.71
CA ASN A 427 -0.33 13.25 8.41
C ASN A 427 0.20 14.60 7.71
N CYS A 428 -0.17 15.85 8.14
CA CYS A 428 0.34 17.18 7.66
C CYS A 428 0.13 18.40 8.64
N VAL A 429 0.28 19.72 8.32
CA VAL A 429 0.79 20.79 9.27
C VAL A 429 -0.12 21.90 9.91
N TYR A 430 -0.97 22.69 9.20
CA TYR A 430 -1.64 23.94 9.69
C TYR A 430 -3.18 23.89 9.56
N ASN A 431 -3.95 24.74 10.28
CA ASN A 431 -5.42 24.64 10.29
C ASN A 431 -5.98 24.55 8.86
N GLN A 432 -6.53 23.39 8.47
CA GLN A 432 -6.78 23.11 7.06
C GLN A 432 -7.92 23.94 6.45
N LEU A 433 -8.85 24.43 7.28
CA LEU A 433 -9.91 25.34 6.81
C LEU A 433 -9.32 26.66 6.29
N ASN A 434 -8.24 27.12 6.93
CA ASN A 434 -7.53 28.34 6.55
C ASN A 434 -6.73 28.22 5.25
N GLN A 435 -6.61 27.02 4.67
CA GLN A 435 -5.80 26.75 3.46
C GLN A 435 -6.66 26.35 2.24
N LYS A 436 -8.00 26.42 2.37
CA LYS A 436 -8.97 26.15 1.29
C LYS A 436 -9.07 27.31 0.29
N ASP A 437 -8.96 28.55 0.76
CA ASP A 437 -8.86 29.75 -0.10
C ASP A 437 -7.44 29.85 -0.69
N THR A 438 -7.35 29.96 -2.02
CA THR A 438 -6.07 30.18 -2.74
C THR A 438 -5.57 31.59 -2.57
N ASP A 439 -6.46 32.56 -2.38
CA ASP A 439 -6.13 33.97 -2.54
C ASP A 439 -5.79 34.58 -1.17
N ASN A 440 -6.41 34.08 -0.08
CA ASN A 440 -6.21 34.57 1.29
C ASN A 440 -6.00 33.47 2.35
N PRO A 441 -5.00 32.57 2.21
CA PRO A 441 -4.75 31.52 3.21
C PRO A 441 -4.21 32.07 4.54
N ILE A 442 -4.84 31.70 5.66
CA ILE A 442 -4.53 32.26 7.00
C ILE A 442 -3.60 31.32 7.79
N THR A 443 -2.33 31.72 7.88
CA THR A 443 -1.21 30.89 8.40
C THR A 443 -0.39 31.60 9.48
N SER A 444 -0.98 32.61 10.14
CA SER A 444 -0.38 33.30 11.28
C SER A 444 -0.11 32.34 12.44
N GLU A 445 0.89 32.66 13.28
CA GLU A 445 1.39 31.69 14.25
C GLU A 445 0.33 31.29 15.29
N ASP A 446 -0.59 32.20 15.59
CA ASP A 446 -1.77 31.99 16.42
C ASP A 446 -2.86 31.17 15.72
N SER A 447 -3.03 31.26 14.40
CA SER A 447 -4.03 30.49 13.64
C SER A 447 -3.70 28.98 13.56
N ALA A 448 -2.53 28.57 14.04
CA ALA A 448 -2.24 27.18 14.37
C ALA A 448 -3.10 26.65 15.54
N TYR A 449 -3.80 27.52 16.26
CA TYR A 449 -4.78 27.20 17.30
C TYR A 449 -6.14 27.90 17.01
N PRO A 450 -7.30 27.22 17.10
CA PRO A 450 -7.49 25.82 17.47
C PRO A 450 -6.82 24.87 16.48
N ALA A 451 -6.11 23.89 17.02
CA ALA A 451 -5.24 23.02 16.24
C ALA A 451 -6.08 22.01 15.46
N TYR A 452 -6.27 22.33 14.19
CA TYR A 452 -6.88 21.48 13.16
C TYR A 452 -5.93 21.33 11.94
N PRO A 453 -4.63 21.04 12.18
CA PRO A 453 -3.61 20.89 11.15
C PRO A 453 -4.08 19.97 10.02
N ASP A 454 -3.55 20.15 8.81
CA ASP A 454 -3.91 19.28 7.69
C ASP A 454 -3.57 17.80 7.93
N SER A 455 -2.82 17.47 9.01
CA SER A 455 -3.13 16.38 9.99
C SER A 455 -2.03 16.11 11.08
N ASP A 456 -1.47 14.90 11.21
CA ASP A 456 -0.67 14.49 12.39
C ASP A 456 0.80 14.91 12.45
N TYR A 457 1.51 15.06 11.33
CA TYR A 457 2.85 15.69 11.30
C TYR A 457 2.81 17.15 11.82
N GLY A 458 1.63 17.78 11.78
CA GLY A 458 1.34 19.06 12.39
C GLY A 458 1.08 18.97 13.87
N PHE A 459 0.31 17.97 14.33
CA PHE A 459 0.18 17.72 15.75
C PHE A 459 1.52 17.36 16.39
N GLU A 460 2.40 16.61 15.71
CA GLU A 460 3.79 16.40 16.14
C GLU A 460 4.48 17.74 16.39
N LYS A 461 4.60 18.61 15.38
CA LYS A 461 5.26 19.90 15.54
C LYS A 461 4.64 20.74 16.66
N LEU A 462 3.32 20.87 16.68
CA LEU A 462 2.61 21.67 17.69
C LEU A 462 2.75 21.10 19.11
N ILE A 463 2.95 19.78 19.25
CA ILE A 463 3.21 19.11 20.53
C ILE A 463 4.69 19.24 20.93
N SER A 464 5.62 19.08 19.99
CA SER A 464 7.04 19.34 20.17
C SER A 464 7.27 20.80 20.60
N GLU A 465 6.58 21.78 19.99
CA GLU A 465 6.56 23.17 20.45
C GLU A 465 6.07 23.30 21.90
N ARG A 466 4.92 22.69 22.25
CA ARG A 466 4.39 22.70 23.62
C ARG A 466 5.35 22.05 24.62
N LEU A 467 6.04 20.99 24.21
CA LEU A 467 7.04 20.28 25.01
C LEU A 467 8.26 21.16 25.25
N TYR A 468 8.85 21.74 24.20
CA TYR A 468 10.00 22.64 24.33
C TYR A 468 9.65 23.87 25.18
N LEU A 469 8.46 24.46 25.01
CA LEU A 469 7.97 25.55 25.86
C LEU A 469 7.75 25.13 27.32
N ALA A 470 7.34 23.88 27.58
CA ALA A 470 7.26 23.35 28.95
C ALA A 470 8.65 23.15 29.57
N TYR A 471 9.61 22.65 28.81
CA TYR A 471 11.01 22.54 29.25
C TYR A 471 11.66 23.91 29.49
N ALA A 472 11.37 24.91 28.65
CA ALA A 472 11.82 26.29 28.85
C ALA A 472 11.32 26.86 30.18
N ARG A 473 10.03 26.67 30.51
CA ARG A 473 9.44 27.09 31.80
C ARG A 473 10.01 26.34 33.01
N ASN A 474 10.21 25.03 32.89
CA ASN A 474 10.56 24.18 34.04
C ASN A 474 12.06 24.11 34.33
N TYR A 475 12.91 24.31 33.32
CA TYR A 475 14.37 24.15 33.41
C TYR A 475 15.15 25.39 32.94
N CYS A 476 14.47 26.53 32.75
CA CYS A 476 15.06 27.81 32.32
C CYS A 476 15.88 27.71 31.02
N LEU A 477 15.50 26.82 30.10
CA LEU A 477 16.17 26.66 28.82
C LEU A 477 15.76 27.77 27.84
N ASN A 478 16.75 28.42 27.21
CA ASN A 478 16.50 29.35 26.10
C ASN A 478 16.12 28.56 24.83
N VAL A 479 14.82 28.40 24.62
CA VAL A 479 14.23 27.67 23.49
C VAL A 479 13.81 28.67 22.41
N LYS A 480 14.21 28.38 21.16
CA LYS A 480 13.78 29.09 19.95
C LYS A 480 13.03 28.14 19.03
N ILE A 481 11.93 28.58 18.46
CA ILE A 481 11.04 27.77 17.62
C ILE A 481 10.82 28.49 16.29
N ALA A 482 11.27 27.89 15.19
CA ALA A 482 11.09 28.39 13.83
C ALA A 482 10.23 27.43 13.00
N ARG A 483 9.16 27.95 12.40
CA ARG A 483 8.30 27.24 11.44
C ARG A 483 8.69 27.65 10.03
N PHE A 484 9.43 26.80 9.33
CA PHE A 484 9.90 27.09 7.97
C PHE A 484 8.80 26.92 6.91
N HIS A 485 8.56 27.96 6.11
CA HIS A 485 7.63 27.92 4.98
C HIS A 485 8.37 27.88 3.65
N ASN A 486 8.28 26.72 2.96
CA ASN A 486 8.71 26.54 1.56
C ASN A 486 10.10 27.09 1.19
N ILE A 487 11.11 26.85 2.04
CA ILE A 487 12.49 27.29 1.78
C ILE A 487 13.04 26.72 0.47
N MET A 488 13.66 27.55 -0.36
CA MET A 488 14.31 27.17 -1.63
C MET A 488 15.71 27.80 -1.76
N GLY A 489 16.59 27.16 -2.52
CA GLY A 489 17.95 27.65 -2.77
C GLY A 489 18.87 26.56 -3.32
N PRO A 490 20.13 26.91 -3.63
CA PRO A 490 21.19 25.95 -3.95
C PRO A 490 21.38 24.86 -2.88
N GLU A 491 22.01 23.75 -3.27
CA GLU A 491 22.26 22.55 -2.44
C GLU A 491 21.00 21.78 -1.98
N GLY A 492 19.80 22.24 -2.37
CA GLY A 492 18.55 21.51 -2.19
C GLY A 492 18.34 20.42 -3.24
N ALA A 493 17.49 19.44 -2.92
CA ALA A 493 17.05 18.42 -3.87
C ALA A 493 16.38 19.07 -5.10
N TRP A 494 16.71 18.57 -6.29
CA TRP A 494 16.29 19.16 -7.57
C TRP A 494 15.87 18.14 -8.64
N GLY A 495 16.17 16.84 -8.48
CA GLY A 495 15.88 15.80 -9.48
C GLY A 495 15.53 14.40 -8.96
N ASN A 496 15.56 14.15 -7.65
CA ASN A 496 15.26 12.82 -7.06
C ASN A 496 13.79 12.58 -6.65
N GLY A 497 12.86 13.45 -7.04
CA GLY A 497 11.44 13.38 -6.67
C GLY A 497 11.11 14.02 -5.32
N LYS A 498 12.11 14.44 -4.53
CA LYS A 498 11.95 15.15 -3.25
C LYS A 498 12.05 16.68 -3.43
N GLU A 499 12.23 17.17 -4.67
CA GLU A 499 12.38 18.59 -4.95
C GLU A 499 11.10 19.40 -4.72
N LYS A 500 11.24 20.67 -4.32
CA LYS A 500 10.12 21.61 -4.22
C LYS A 500 9.77 22.18 -5.60
N SER A 501 8.53 22.65 -5.75
CA SER A 501 7.99 23.21 -7.00
C SER A 501 8.92 24.19 -7.74
N PRO A 502 9.61 25.16 -7.11
CA PRO A 502 10.54 26.04 -7.82
C PRO A 502 11.69 25.27 -8.47
N ALA A 503 12.28 24.31 -7.75
CA ALA A 503 13.37 23.49 -8.26
C ALA A 503 12.90 22.54 -9.39
N ALA A 504 11.74 21.89 -9.21
CA ALA A 504 11.13 21.05 -10.24
C ALA A 504 10.84 21.82 -11.54
N ILE A 505 10.35 23.07 -11.43
CA ILE A 505 10.06 23.93 -12.58
C ILE A 505 11.35 24.41 -13.25
N CYS A 506 12.35 24.85 -12.47
CA CYS A 506 13.67 25.20 -12.99
C CYS A 506 14.33 24.03 -13.72
N ARG A 507 14.27 22.80 -13.17
CA ARG A 507 14.79 21.59 -13.83
C ARG A 507 14.08 21.32 -15.15
N LYS A 508 12.74 21.22 -15.12
CA LYS A 508 11.93 20.97 -16.33
C LYS A 508 12.17 22.01 -17.44
N ILE A 509 12.35 23.28 -17.07
CA ILE A 509 12.66 24.36 -18.04
C ILE A 509 14.11 24.31 -18.51
N ALA A 510 15.07 23.85 -17.69
CA ALA A 510 16.45 23.63 -18.11
C ALA A 510 16.55 22.46 -19.11
N GLU A 511 15.82 21.37 -18.87
CA GLU A 511 15.82 20.12 -19.65
C GLU A 511 15.27 20.25 -21.09
N VAL A 512 14.34 21.19 -21.35
CA VAL A 512 13.65 21.34 -22.66
C VAL A 512 14.17 22.49 -23.51
N ALA A 513 14.00 22.43 -24.84
CA ALA A 513 14.22 23.55 -25.73
C ALA A 513 13.08 24.59 -25.68
N ASP A 514 13.30 25.78 -26.22
CA ASP A 514 12.22 26.77 -26.35
C ASP A 514 11.16 26.31 -27.36
N GLY A 515 9.89 26.60 -27.09
CA GLY A 515 8.74 26.09 -27.88
C GLY A 515 8.26 24.67 -27.56
N GLU A 516 9.02 23.91 -26.74
CA GLU A 516 8.63 22.57 -26.25
C GLU A 516 7.60 22.64 -25.11
N THR A 517 7.24 21.50 -24.51
CA THR A 517 6.15 21.39 -23.52
C THR A 517 6.64 20.77 -22.22
N ILE A 518 6.35 21.42 -21.09
CA ILE A 518 6.58 20.89 -19.73
C ILE A 518 5.27 20.45 -19.08
N GLU A 519 5.34 19.47 -18.18
CA GLU A 519 4.18 18.97 -17.43
C GLU A 519 4.04 19.63 -16.05
N ILE A 520 2.82 20.03 -15.71
CA ILE A 520 2.45 20.62 -14.42
C ILE A 520 1.28 19.84 -13.80
N TRP A 521 1.33 19.59 -12.50
CA TRP A 521 0.25 18.90 -11.78
C TRP A 521 -0.92 19.83 -11.45
N GLY A 522 -2.14 19.36 -11.75
CA GLY A 522 -3.38 20.08 -11.49
C GLY A 522 -3.65 21.19 -12.49
N ASP A 523 -4.47 22.18 -12.11
CA ASP A 523 -4.78 23.37 -12.92
C ASP A 523 -3.67 24.44 -12.90
N GLY A 524 -2.66 24.27 -12.04
CA GLY A 524 -1.59 25.25 -11.83
C GLY A 524 -2.03 26.52 -11.07
N CYS A 525 -3.28 26.56 -10.59
CA CYS A 525 -3.85 27.68 -9.85
C CYS A 525 -3.56 27.62 -8.34
N GLN A 526 -2.97 26.52 -7.84
CA GLN A 526 -2.53 26.43 -6.45
C GLN A 526 -1.44 27.46 -6.14
N THR A 527 -1.59 28.16 -5.01
CA THR A 527 -0.76 29.29 -4.60
C THR A 527 0.19 28.91 -3.47
N ARG A 528 1.41 29.42 -3.54
CA ARG A 528 2.47 29.22 -2.54
C ARG A 528 3.31 30.48 -2.44
N SER A 529 3.79 30.81 -1.25
CA SER A 529 5.00 31.62 -1.11
C SER A 529 6.24 30.73 -0.97
N TYR A 530 7.41 31.31 -1.25
CA TYR A 530 8.72 30.64 -1.16
C TYR A 530 9.77 31.59 -0.58
N LEU A 531 10.59 31.10 0.35
CA LEU A 531 11.66 31.90 0.96
C LEU A 531 13.03 31.43 0.45
N TYR A 532 13.88 32.38 0.04
CA TYR A 532 15.25 32.05 -0.35
C TYR A 532 16.12 31.65 0.86
N ILE A 533 17.06 30.72 0.66
CA ILE A 533 17.86 30.14 1.74
C ILE A 533 18.65 31.18 2.56
N ASP A 534 19.23 32.21 1.93
CA ASP A 534 19.97 33.27 2.63
C ASP A 534 19.06 34.00 3.65
N GLU A 535 17.82 34.32 3.26
CA GLU A 535 16.84 34.99 4.12
C GLU A 535 16.34 34.06 5.24
N CYS A 536 16.21 32.75 4.97
CA CYS A 536 15.91 31.76 6.00
C CYS A 536 17.01 31.72 7.08
N LEU A 537 18.29 31.69 6.66
CA LEU A 537 19.43 31.71 7.57
C LEU A 537 19.50 33.01 8.38
N GLU A 538 19.23 34.16 7.77
CA GLU A 538 19.16 35.45 8.47
C GLU A 538 18.00 35.48 9.49
N GLY A 539 16.81 34.98 9.13
CA GLY A 539 15.68 34.84 10.04
C GLY A 539 16.00 33.96 11.25
N VAL A 540 16.62 32.80 11.04
CA VAL A 540 17.09 31.91 12.12
C VAL A 540 18.13 32.62 12.99
N ARG A 541 19.12 33.28 12.38
CA ARG A 541 20.17 34.02 13.11
C ARG A 541 19.58 35.13 13.98
N ARG A 542 18.55 35.85 13.50
CA ARG A 542 17.84 36.87 14.29
C ARG A 542 17.03 36.26 15.42
N LEU A 543 16.29 35.18 15.16
CA LEU A 543 15.54 34.46 16.20
C LEU A 543 16.48 33.99 17.33
N MET A 544 17.63 33.40 16.99
CA MET A 544 18.64 32.95 17.95
C MET A 544 19.22 34.09 18.79
N ASN A 545 19.40 35.28 18.21
CA ASN A 545 19.91 36.47 18.89
C ASN A 545 18.83 37.31 19.61
N SER A 546 17.55 36.95 19.48
CA SER A 546 16.43 37.67 20.10
C SER A 546 16.11 37.16 21.51
N ASP A 547 15.47 38.00 22.32
CA ASP A 547 14.87 37.57 23.59
C ASP A 547 13.51 36.86 23.42
N PHE A 548 12.97 36.82 22.19
CA PHE A 548 11.68 36.19 21.93
C PHE A 548 11.73 34.67 22.12
N SER A 549 10.69 34.10 22.74
CA SER A 549 10.65 32.69 23.18
C SER A 549 9.36 31.98 22.76
N GLY A 550 8.74 32.41 21.65
CA GLY A 550 7.58 31.75 21.03
C GLY A 550 7.90 31.14 19.65
N PRO A 551 6.95 30.41 19.05
CA PRO A 551 7.02 30.06 17.63
C PRO A 551 7.01 31.31 16.75
N VAL A 552 7.80 31.31 15.68
CA VAL A 552 7.71 32.28 14.58
C VAL A 552 7.67 31.56 13.24
N ASN A 553 6.92 32.10 12.29
CA ASN A 553 7.00 31.76 10.88
C ASN A 553 8.30 32.32 10.28
N ILE A 554 9.04 31.49 9.56
CA ILE A 554 10.17 31.93 8.74
C ILE A 554 9.83 31.56 7.29
N GLY A 555 9.27 32.54 6.58
CA GLY A 555 8.71 32.40 5.23
C GLY A 555 8.58 33.74 4.52
N SER A 556 8.33 33.71 3.21
CA SER A 556 7.92 34.90 2.44
C SER A 556 6.40 35.06 2.49
N ASP A 557 5.91 36.30 2.45
CA ASP A 557 4.50 36.66 2.26
C ASP A 557 4.13 36.90 0.78
N GLU A 558 5.12 36.86 -0.13
CA GLU A 558 4.93 36.95 -1.58
C GLU A 558 4.35 35.63 -2.13
N MET A 559 3.03 35.60 -2.39
CA MET A 559 2.37 34.45 -3.03
C MET A 559 2.49 34.47 -4.56
N VAL A 560 2.67 33.27 -5.12
CA VAL A 560 2.64 33.02 -6.57
C VAL A 560 1.82 31.76 -6.86
N SER A 561 1.08 31.74 -7.96
CA SER A 561 0.49 30.50 -8.50
C SER A 561 1.54 29.67 -9.23
N ILE A 562 1.35 28.36 -9.35
CA ILE A 562 2.28 27.50 -10.09
C ILE A 562 2.39 27.93 -11.57
N ASN A 563 1.28 28.31 -12.21
CA ASN A 563 1.30 28.86 -13.57
C ASN A 563 2.15 30.15 -13.65
N LYS A 564 2.02 31.09 -12.70
CA LYS A 564 2.83 32.32 -12.71
C LYS A 564 4.30 32.07 -12.38
N LEU A 565 4.60 31.09 -11.53
CA LEU A 565 5.96 30.63 -11.22
C LEU A 565 6.66 30.08 -12.48
N VAL A 566 5.95 29.28 -13.30
CA VAL A 566 6.45 28.82 -14.61
C VAL A 566 6.81 30.00 -15.52
N GLU A 567 5.91 30.99 -15.67
CA GLU A 567 6.18 32.15 -16.52
C GLU A 567 7.39 32.98 -16.06
N ILE A 568 7.60 33.16 -14.74
CA ILE A 568 8.79 33.84 -14.20
C ILE A 568 10.06 33.07 -14.55
N VAL A 569 10.05 31.73 -14.41
CA VAL A 569 11.23 30.91 -14.73
C VAL A 569 11.49 30.84 -16.24
N LYS A 570 10.45 30.84 -17.09
CA LYS A 570 10.58 30.95 -18.56
C LYS A 570 11.28 32.25 -18.97
N GLU A 571 10.89 33.38 -18.37
CA GLU A 571 11.50 34.69 -18.61
C GLU A 571 12.98 34.69 -18.18
N ILE A 572 13.29 34.19 -16.99
CA ILE A 572 14.68 34.06 -16.48
C ILE A 572 15.52 33.11 -17.34
N ALA A 573 14.91 32.05 -17.87
CA ALA A 573 15.56 31.07 -18.73
C ALA A 573 15.83 31.57 -20.17
N GLY A 574 15.17 32.65 -20.58
CA GLY A 574 15.16 33.08 -21.98
C GLY A 574 14.41 32.10 -22.90
N LYS A 575 13.37 31.42 -22.39
CA LYS A 575 12.57 30.42 -23.11
C LYS A 575 11.05 30.74 -23.04
N PRO A 576 10.59 31.86 -23.65
CA PRO A 576 9.21 32.33 -23.51
C PRO A 576 8.14 31.45 -24.18
N ASP A 577 8.51 30.65 -25.18
CA ASP A 577 7.56 29.88 -25.99
C ASP A 577 7.26 28.47 -25.42
N ILE A 578 7.89 28.09 -24.29
CA ILE A 578 7.56 26.85 -23.56
C ILE A 578 6.08 26.80 -23.21
N LYS A 579 5.44 25.67 -23.56
CA LYS A 579 4.03 25.36 -23.32
C LYS A 579 3.85 24.57 -22.04
N ILE A 580 2.70 24.76 -21.39
CA ILE A 580 2.31 24.03 -20.19
C ILE A 580 1.30 22.93 -20.58
N ARG A 581 1.57 21.68 -20.19
CA ARG A 581 0.59 20.58 -20.20
C ARG A 581 0.19 20.27 -18.76
N HIS A 582 -1.05 20.59 -18.41
CA HIS A 582 -1.63 20.20 -17.14
C HIS A 582 -1.97 18.70 -17.13
N ILE A 583 -1.55 18.00 -16.08
CA ILE A 583 -1.81 16.57 -15.89
C ILE A 583 -2.30 16.31 -14.45
N SER A 584 -2.98 15.17 -14.24
CA SER A 584 -3.38 14.73 -12.90
C SER A 584 -2.15 14.38 -12.04
N GLY A 585 -2.13 14.83 -10.78
CA GLY A 585 -1.05 14.57 -9.83
C GLY A 585 -1.38 15.10 -8.43
N PRO A 586 -0.56 14.83 -7.41
CA PRO A 586 -0.79 15.31 -6.04
C PRO A 586 -0.56 16.82 -5.94
N LEU A 587 -1.54 17.56 -5.38
CA LEU A 587 -1.53 19.04 -5.34
C LEU A 587 -1.26 19.61 -3.94
N GLY A 588 -1.53 18.84 -2.89
CA GLY A 588 -1.64 19.33 -1.52
C GLY A 588 -2.82 20.31 -1.34
N VAL A 589 -2.78 21.10 -0.26
CA VAL A 589 -3.75 22.18 -0.01
C VAL A 589 -3.74 23.24 -1.13
N ARG A 590 -4.83 24.00 -1.31
CA ARG A 590 -4.93 24.93 -2.45
C ARG A 590 -4.06 26.17 -2.27
N GLY A 591 -4.02 26.79 -1.08
CA GLY A 591 -3.17 27.94 -0.77
C GLY A 591 -2.27 27.75 0.46
N ARG A 592 -1.04 28.28 0.42
CA ARG A 592 -0.16 28.48 1.60
C ARG A 592 0.66 29.76 1.45
N ASN A 593 0.56 30.64 2.45
CA ASN A 593 1.43 31.80 2.60
C ASN A 593 2.25 31.71 3.90
N SER A 594 3.11 32.69 4.17
CA SER A 594 3.63 33.00 5.51
C SER A 594 2.96 34.30 5.99
N ASP A 595 2.53 34.37 7.25
CA ASP A 595 2.29 35.68 7.89
C ASP A 595 3.60 36.16 8.51
N ASN A 596 4.04 37.36 8.11
CA ASN A 596 5.32 37.95 8.51
C ASN A 596 5.17 39.06 9.56
N LYS A 597 3.98 39.29 10.10
CA LYS A 597 3.72 40.31 11.13
C LYS A 597 4.49 40.05 12.42
N LEU A 598 4.52 38.81 12.89
CA LEU A 598 5.17 38.47 14.17
C LEU A 598 6.69 38.58 14.10
N ILE A 599 7.33 38.11 13.02
CA ILE A 599 8.79 38.31 12.82
C ILE A 599 9.15 39.78 12.69
N LYS A 600 8.31 40.60 12.04
CA LYS A 600 8.51 42.05 11.97
C LYS A 600 8.51 42.69 13.35
N GLU A 601 7.56 42.31 14.19
CA GLU A 601 7.41 42.84 15.56
C GLU A 601 8.51 42.34 16.51
N LYS A 602 8.83 41.04 16.47
CA LYS A 602 9.70 40.39 17.47
C LYS A 602 11.18 40.32 17.08
N LEU A 603 11.49 40.30 15.79
CA LEU A 603 12.85 40.16 15.25
C LEU A 603 13.33 41.42 14.50
N GLY A 604 12.48 42.44 14.36
CA GLY A 604 12.77 43.64 13.57
C GLY A 604 13.11 43.32 12.11
N TRP A 605 12.48 42.27 11.56
CA TRP A 605 12.84 41.70 10.26
C TRP A 605 11.63 41.16 9.51
N VAL A 606 11.66 41.37 8.21
CA VAL A 606 10.86 40.67 7.20
C VAL A 606 11.81 40.29 6.06
N PRO A 607 11.52 39.23 5.30
CA PRO A 607 12.29 38.92 4.10
C PRO A 607 12.30 40.09 3.12
N ASN A 608 13.47 40.37 2.53
CA ASN A 608 13.64 41.47 1.58
C ASN A 608 13.94 41.01 0.15
N TYR A 609 14.15 39.71 -0.07
CA TYR A 609 14.34 39.14 -1.42
C TYR A 609 12.99 38.86 -2.09
N SER A 610 12.79 39.39 -3.29
CA SER A 610 11.68 38.96 -4.14
C SER A 610 11.89 37.55 -4.68
N LEU A 611 10.78 36.87 -5.00
CA LEU A 611 10.76 35.59 -5.68
C LEU A 611 11.58 35.63 -6.98
N VAL A 612 11.52 36.72 -7.74
CA VAL A 612 12.25 36.91 -9.00
C VAL A 612 13.76 36.95 -8.77
N GLU A 613 14.24 37.67 -7.75
CA GLU A 613 15.67 37.72 -7.40
C GLU A 613 16.17 36.37 -6.88
N ALA A 614 15.35 35.67 -6.10
CA ALA A 614 15.66 34.33 -5.62
C ALA A 614 15.75 33.31 -6.77
N LEU A 615 14.83 33.35 -7.75
CA LEU A 615 14.85 32.49 -8.93
C LEU A 615 16.01 32.83 -9.88
N LYS A 616 16.41 34.10 -9.99
CA LYS A 616 17.62 34.51 -10.72
C LYS A 616 18.91 33.92 -10.13
N LYS A 617 18.93 33.57 -8.83
CA LYS A 617 20.01 32.77 -8.22
C LYS A 617 19.80 31.26 -8.40
N LEU A 618 18.57 30.76 -8.23
CA LEU A 618 18.27 29.33 -8.23
C LEU A 618 18.38 28.68 -9.63
N TYR A 619 17.81 29.30 -10.67
CA TYR A 619 17.76 28.70 -12.00
C TYR A 619 19.15 28.43 -12.60
N PRO A 620 20.13 29.36 -12.55
CA PRO A 620 21.49 29.08 -13.03
C PRO A 620 22.15 27.89 -12.32
N TRP A 621 21.99 27.76 -10.99
CA TRP A 621 22.56 26.64 -10.24
C TRP A 621 21.91 25.30 -10.63
N ILE A 622 20.59 25.24 -10.80
CA ILE A 622 19.89 24.03 -11.27
C ILE A 622 20.27 23.69 -12.70
N LYS A 623 20.36 24.69 -13.58
CA LYS A 623 20.83 24.50 -14.96
C LYS A 623 22.24 23.91 -14.99
N GLU A 624 23.16 24.42 -14.17
CA GLU A 624 24.50 23.84 -14.02
C GLU A 624 24.45 22.38 -13.52
N GLN A 625 23.56 22.04 -12.56
CA GLN A 625 23.44 20.65 -12.12
C GLN A 625 22.95 19.73 -13.25
N VAL A 626 21.91 20.13 -13.99
CA VAL A 626 21.38 19.42 -15.18
C VAL A 626 22.48 19.23 -16.24
N GLU A 627 23.21 20.29 -16.59
CA GLU A 627 24.28 20.24 -17.59
C GLU A 627 25.50 19.42 -17.14
N SER A 628 25.79 19.38 -15.82
CA SER A 628 26.92 18.62 -15.27
C SER A 628 26.68 17.11 -15.16
N GLY A 629 25.44 16.65 -15.27
CA GLY A 629 25.06 15.24 -15.13
C GLY A 629 25.34 14.64 -13.74
N LYS A 630 25.52 15.47 -12.71
CA LYS A 630 25.70 15.01 -11.32
C LYS A 630 24.41 14.36 -10.81
N GLU A 631 24.56 13.28 -10.05
CA GLU A 631 23.45 12.73 -9.27
C GLU A 631 23.00 13.72 -8.19
N ASP A 632 21.69 13.75 -7.90
CA ASP A 632 21.11 14.62 -6.88
C ASP A 632 21.66 14.29 -5.47
N CYS A 633 21.61 15.29 -4.60
CA CYS A 633 22.34 15.43 -3.34
C CYS A 633 22.55 14.11 -2.55
N PRO A 634 23.82 13.69 -2.30
CA PRO A 634 24.18 12.34 -1.80
C PRO A 634 23.77 12.06 -0.34
N TRP A 635 23.20 13.04 0.36
CA TRP A 635 22.65 12.89 1.70
C TRP A 635 21.22 12.32 1.71
N SER A 636 20.70 11.87 0.55
CA SER A 636 19.29 11.53 0.36
C SER A 636 18.97 10.01 0.26
N ASN A 637 19.98 9.15 0.50
CA ASN A 637 19.90 7.69 0.60
C ASN A 637 19.48 7.19 1.98
#